data_AF-A0A3B0W7L4-F1
#
_entry.id   AF-A0A3B0W7L4-F1
#
_cell.length_a   1.000
_cell.length_b   1.000
_cell.length_c   1.000
_cell.angle_alpha   90.00
_cell.angle_beta   90.00
_cell.angle_gamma   90.00
#
_symmetry.space_group_name_H-M   'P 1'
#
loop_
_entity.id
_entity.type
_entity.pdbx_description
1 polymer ?
#
loop_
_entity_poly.entity_id
_entity_poly.type
_entity_poly.pdbx_seq_one_letter_code
_entity_poly.pdbx_strand_id
1 'polypeptide(L)'
;MEIIALTPELKDQWDEVVNASDDAWLFHLYDWQRFNEEVWGLQSQSFLVEHQGCFIAVFPLQMKTNKSLLSTVMGFGGAAVCKDVPEGVRQKALQVIYAHVESIGYQNKSPYIEVFLPPLARSSLNNLRHVNPLVHYGYEDVSTHTWMVDLTQTEEELLKNLSYDARRNIKRAEDKGYTLRKVSTISEMDRYYQTHCENYERTGAQPHPKKYFLEIYKNICQKGYAVIWEAVSAEGESVAFEMISLFKEGAYYWSGCSKDAHLDSGINYLLQYHSMLWAKEQGAKWFENGEAFPNAQDKKLKGLTLFKGKFGGELHRSYKGKRVLQNIQQNLSPFRQWLRSTSRLLESVLGKKFVRRLTNCIKGFVFYCRLQKKIFFLKPYWGFYEIFGGLLGRKKNIESLIIKIKQKFSMNGSIVLTSSGRTAFELALKVLKKQSPERNKVIISTYGCRGIFDPVIRTGLIPVFVDMDENLNVDQKALKQLLEKHNDVLAVLLPHIGGCWADIQDVRCMAKEKGIIVIEDVCQGMGLKQHNDYVGMQSDMAIFSFSIGKNLMATAGGMLHSHILKEELNAEAVCLGREDPPIVKQRFRNIFWQYFCKGPAGYLQAFSNAYEYNGLHSMDAFLLDKQLDRLEDIIQRRKKNAQRIKTALKNSGLKTFVPDATEHIYTKLSVIFENNRDCQLLCETLNQSNIETEDMYTPLHLRDIATEFVVEGECRYAQRTYKNIFNIPVRPNLTKKQLKKIIKVIKNVKTRRH
;
A
#
# COMPACT_ATOMS: atom_id res chain seq x y z
N MET A 1 -7.58 -3.63 -26.83
CA MET A 1 -6.44 -2.72 -26.63
C MET A 1 -5.22 -3.53 -26.93
N GLU A 2 -4.38 -3.01 -27.81
CA GLU A 2 -3.19 -3.69 -28.28
C GLU A 2 -1.95 -2.96 -27.76
N ILE A 3 -0.91 -3.71 -27.43
CA ILE A 3 0.37 -3.17 -26.99
C ILE A 3 1.35 -3.27 -28.15
N ILE A 4 1.91 -2.13 -28.53
CA ILE A 4 2.80 -2.01 -29.68
C ILE A 4 4.16 -1.52 -29.17
N ALA A 5 5.20 -2.32 -29.36
CA ALA A 5 6.55 -1.93 -28.96
C ALA A 5 7.00 -0.66 -29.70
N LEU A 6 7.69 0.24 -29.01
CA LEU A 6 8.21 1.47 -29.61
C LEU A 6 9.34 1.14 -30.61
N THR A 7 9.18 1.58 -31.85
CA THR A 7 10.20 1.52 -32.90
C THR A 7 10.54 2.93 -33.41
N PRO A 8 11.65 3.15 -34.13
CA PRO A 8 11.97 4.43 -34.75
C PRO A 8 10.85 5.02 -35.63
N GLU A 9 10.10 4.17 -36.31
CA GLU A 9 9.03 4.57 -37.22
C GLU A 9 7.80 5.10 -36.48
N LEU A 10 7.68 4.81 -35.17
CA LEU A 10 6.58 5.24 -34.31
C LEU A 10 6.91 6.50 -33.48
N LYS A 11 8.03 7.17 -33.77
CA LYS A 11 8.49 8.36 -33.03
C LYS A 11 7.41 9.44 -32.99
N ASP A 12 6.84 9.79 -34.14
CA ASP A 12 5.94 10.93 -34.24
C ASP A 12 4.62 10.65 -33.51
N GLN A 13 4.08 9.43 -33.64
CA GLN A 13 2.89 8.98 -32.92
C GLN A 13 3.11 8.91 -31.41
N TRP A 14 4.31 8.51 -30.98
CA TRP A 14 4.69 8.53 -29.58
C TRP A 14 4.68 9.95 -29.01
N ASP A 15 5.36 10.89 -29.66
CA ASP A 15 5.45 12.27 -29.18
C ASP A 15 4.08 12.99 -29.30
N GLU A 16 3.22 12.61 -30.25
CA GLU A 16 1.83 13.09 -30.32
C GLU A 16 1.05 12.71 -29.05
N VAL A 17 1.12 11.44 -28.61
CA VAL A 17 0.50 10.99 -27.35
C VAL A 17 1.09 11.70 -26.13
N VAL A 18 2.41 11.89 -26.09
CA VAL A 18 3.09 12.63 -25.01
C VAL A 18 2.58 14.07 -24.90
N ASN A 19 2.40 14.75 -26.03
CA ASN A 19 1.87 16.11 -26.05
C ASN A 19 0.38 16.17 -25.67
N ALA A 20 -0.41 15.16 -26.06
CA ALA A 20 -1.84 15.08 -25.77
C ALA A 20 -2.19 14.59 -24.35
N SER A 21 -1.21 14.09 -23.58
CA SER A 21 -1.43 13.49 -22.26
C SER A 21 -1.17 14.47 -21.10
N ASP A 22 -2.08 14.53 -20.13
CA ASP A 22 -1.88 15.26 -18.86
C ASP A 22 -0.96 14.51 -17.87
N ASP A 23 -0.72 13.23 -18.12
CA ASP A 23 0.17 12.36 -17.34
C ASP A 23 1.63 12.47 -17.79
N ALA A 24 1.85 12.92 -19.03
CA ALA A 24 3.18 12.97 -19.62
C ALA A 24 3.94 14.25 -19.28
N TRP A 25 5.24 14.07 -19.04
CA TRP A 25 6.24 15.12 -18.88
C TRP A 25 7.42 14.94 -19.84
N LEU A 26 8.41 15.84 -19.78
CA LEU A 26 9.62 15.83 -20.59
C LEU A 26 10.28 14.44 -20.69
N PHE A 27 10.27 13.68 -19.58
CA PHE A 27 10.85 12.35 -19.52
C PHE A 27 10.14 11.31 -20.39
N HIS A 28 9.00 11.64 -20.98
CA HIS A 28 8.33 10.77 -21.93
C HIS A 28 8.77 11.00 -23.37
N LEU A 29 9.40 12.13 -23.72
CA LEU A 29 9.76 12.42 -25.11
C LEU A 29 10.65 11.32 -25.72
N TYR A 30 10.43 11.02 -27.00
CA TYR A 30 11.17 9.97 -27.69
C TYR A 30 12.69 10.18 -27.62
N ASP A 31 13.14 11.41 -27.92
CA ASP A 31 14.57 11.74 -27.93
C ASP A 31 15.19 11.64 -26.53
N TRP A 32 14.40 11.87 -25.47
CA TRP A 32 14.83 11.64 -24.09
C TRP A 32 15.04 10.15 -23.78
N GLN A 33 14.12 9.29 -24.24
CA GLN A 33 14.23 7.84 -24.08
C GLN A 33 15.47 7.31 -24.81
N ARG A 34 15.68 7.72 -26.07
CA ARG A 34 16.85 7.32 -26.88
C ARG A 34 18.17 7.76 -26.29
N PHE A 35 18.25 9.01 -25.87
CA PHE A 35 19.43 9.54 -25.20
C PHE A 35 19.83 8.71 -23.97
N ASN A 36 18.86 8.37 -23.11
CA ASN A 36 19.12 7.57 -21.92
C ASN A 36 19.56 6.12 -22.26
N GLU A 37 18.98 5.52 -23.30
CA GLU A 37 19.43 4.21 -23.82
C GLU A 37 20.91 4.24 -24.20
N GLU A 38 21.32 5.23 -24.98
CA GLU A 38 22.68 5.34 -25.50
C GLU A 38 23.74 5.67 -24.45
N VAL A 39 23.43 6.61 -23.54
CA VAL A 39 24.42 7.08 -22.56
C VAL A 39 24.62 6.08 -21.44
N TRP A 40 23.55 5.40 -21.02
CA TRP A 40 23.58 4.48 -19.88
C TRP A 40 23.63 3.00 -20.28
N GLY A 41 23.59 2.71 -21.59
CA GLY A 41 23.56 1.34 -22.12
C GLY A 41 22.28 0.59 -21.71
N LEU A 42 21.15 1.29 -21.73
CA LEU A 42 19.84 0.71 -21.36
C LEU A 42 19.17 0.11 -22.59
N GLN A 43 18.40 -0.94 -22.36
CA GLN A 43 17.57 -1.57 -23.38
C GLN A 43 16.15 -1.02 -23.28
N SER A 44 15.63 -0.52 -24.39
CA SER A 44 14.23 -0.09 -24.47
C SER A 44 13.30 -1.27 -24.36
N GLN A 45 12.27 -1.12 -23.54
CA GLN A 45 11.07 -1.95 -23.48
C GLN A 45 9.82 -1.05 -23.56
N SER A 46 9.98 0.18 -24.03
CA SER A 46 8.92 1.18 -24.15
C SER A 46 7.88 0.75 -25.17
N PHE A 47 6.63 1.13 -24.95
CA PHE A 47 5.51 0.72 -25.80
C PHE A 47 4.36 1.72 -25.82
N LEU A 48 3.57 1.67 -26.90
CA LEU A 48 2.33 2.38 -27.08
C LEU A 48 1.14 1.44 -26.81
N VAL A 49 -0.02 2.02 -26.52
CA VAL A 49 -1.30 1.32 -26.43
C VAL A 49 -2.23 1.85 -27.50
N GLU A 50 -2.70 0.95 -28.36
CA GLU A 50 -3.69 1.24 -29.38
C GLU A 50 -5.09 0.78 -28.96
N HIS A 51 -6.09 1.61 -29.26
CA HIS A 51 -7.49 1.30 -29.10
C HIS A 51 -8.31 1.85 -30.26
N GLN A 52 -8.99 0.95 -30.99
CA GLN A 52 -9.87 1.31 -32.10
C GLN A 52 -9.15 2.09 -33.22
N GLY A 53 -7.92 1.71 -33.55
CA GLY A 53 -7.13 2.34 -34.61
C GLY A 53 -6.40 3.62 -34.19
N CYS A 54 -6.47 4.01 -32.91
CA CYS A 54 -5.80 5.22 -32.40
C CYS A 54 -4.85 4.87 -31.25
N PHE A 55 -3.66 5.48 -31.23
CA PHE A 55 -2.76 5.42 -30.09
C PHE A 55 -3.29 6.31 -28.96
N ILE A 56 -3.56 5.69 -27.80
CA ILE A 56 -4.22 6.36 -26.66
C ILE A 56 -3.31 6.51 -25.44
N ALA A 57 -2.20 5.78 -25.39
CA ALA A 57 -1.26 5.86 -24.27
C ALA A 57 0.15 5.43 -24.67
N VAL A 58 1.14 5.88 -23.90
CA VAL A 58 2.54 5.46 -23.97
C VAL A 58 3.06 5.07 -22.59
N PHE A 59 4.07 4.20 -22.55
CA PHE A 59 4.80 3.89 -21.34
C PHE A 59 6.31 3.80 -21.62
N PRO A 60 7.13 4.75 -21.12
CA PRO A 60 8.58 4.68 -21.18
C PRO A 60 9.09 3.62 -20.19
N LEU A 61 9.68 2.54 -20.72
CA LEU A 61 10.22 1.45 -19.92
C LEU A 61 11.63 1.13 -20.39
N GLN A 62 12.59 1.23 -19.47
CA GLN A 62 13.99 0.97 -19.76
C GLN A 62 14.51 -0.15 -18.85
N MET A 63 15.46 -0.91 -19.38
CA MET A 63 16.02 -2.06 -18.68
C MET A 63 17.55 -1.99 -18.65
N LYS A 64 18.12 -2.26 -17.48
CA LYS A 64 19.57 -2.38 -17.29
C LYS A 64 19.94 -3.82 -16.95
N THR A 65 20.76 -4.46 -17.78
CA THR A 65 21.30 -5.79 -17.47
C THR A 65 22.56 -5.66 -16.62
N ASN A 66 22.52 -6.13 -15.38
CA ASN A 66 23.67 -6.10 -14.48
C ASN A 66 24.64 -7.26 -14.75
N LYS A 67 25.89 -7.14 -14.29
CA LYS A 67 26.95 -8.17 -14.43
C LYS A 67 26.54 -9.55 -13.92
N SER A 68 25.54 -9.64 -13.03
CA SER A 68 24.98 -10.89 -12.48
C SER A 68 23.90 -11.55 -13.36
N LEU A 69 23.68 -11.08 -14.59
CA LEU A 69 22.58 -11.49 -15.49
C LEU A 69 21.17 -11.21 -14.92
N LEU A 70 21.07 -10.38 -13.89
CA LEU A 70 19.80 -9.84 -13.38
C LEU A 70 19.54 -8.48 -14.03
N SER A 71 18.33 -8.28 -14.55
CA SER A 71 17.92 -6.99 -15.11
C SER A 71 17.26 -6.10 -14.05
N THR A 72 17.40 -4.79 -14.13
CA THR A 72 16.57 -3.83 -13.38
C THR A 72 15.67 -3.11 -14.37
N VAL A 73 14.37 -3.14 -14.13
CA VAL A 73 13.36 -2.52 -15.00
C VAL A 73 12.88 -1.22 -14.35
N MET A 74 12.99 -0.12 -15.11
CA MET A 74 12.72 1.24 -14.64
C MET A 74 11.76 1.94 -15.59
N GLY A 75 10.61 2.38 -15.09
CA GLY A 75 9.65 3.22 -15.79
C GLY A 75 9.86 4.70 -15.43
N PHE A 76 10.64 5.41 -16.24
CA PHE A 76 10.88 6.85 -16.06
C PHE A 76 9.75 7.66 -16.70
N GLY A 77 8.70 7.98 -15.93
CA GLY A 77 7.54 8.73 -16.42
C GLY A 77 6.20 8.07 -16.06
N GLY A 78 6.18 6.74 -16.02
CA GLY A 78 4.95 5.97 -15.79
C GLY A 78 4.03 5.95 -17.00
N ALA A 79 2.76 5.59 -16.78
CA ALA A 79 1.80 5.49 -17.87
C ALA A 79 1.27 6.87 -18.25
N ALA A 80 1.42 7.26 -19.51
CA ALA A 80 0.85 8.49 -20.04
C ALA A 80 -0.33 8.22 -20.95
N VAL A 81 -1.54 8.61 -20.56
CA VAL A 81 -2.77 8.41 -21.34
C VAL A 81 -3.26 9.76 -21.87
N CYS A 82 -3.72 9.82 -23.13
CA CYS A 82 -4.28 11.03 -23.73
C CYS A 82 -5.45 11.56 -22.87
N LYS A 83 -5.51 12.88 -22.68
CA LYS A 83 -6.49 13.54 -21.79
C LYS A 83 -7.95 13.33 -22.22
N ASP A 84 -8.18 13.20 -23.52
CA ASP A 84 -9.53 13.10 -24.11
C ASP A 84 -10.08 11.66 -24.12
N VAL A 85 -9.32 10.69 -23.60
CA VAL A 85 -9.74 9.29 -23.50
C VAL A 85 -10.81 9.16 -22.41
N PRO A 86 -11.99 8.58 -22.71
CA PRO A 86 -13.05 8.40 -21.71
C PRO A 86 -12.56 7.62 -20.48
N GLU A 87 -12.99 8.01 -19.28
CA GLU A 87 -12.44 7.47 -18.02
C GLU A 87 -12.50 5.93 -17.93
N GLY A 88 -13.60 5.31 -18.40
CA GLY A 88 -13.73 3.85 -18.42
C GLY A 88 -12.73 3.16 -19.36
N VAL A 89 -12.30 3.83 -20.43
CA VAL A 89 -11.24 3.37 -21.36
C VAL A 89 -9.88 3.63 -20.72
N ARG A 90 -9.66 4.80 -20.14
CA ARG A 90 -8.43 5.17 -19.42
C ARG A 90 -8.08 4.14 -18.34
N GLN A 91 -9.04 3.76 -17.50
CA GLN A 91 -8.84 2.76 -16.45
C GLN A 91 -8.43 1.38 -17.00
N LYS A 92 -9.06 0.94 -18.10
CA LYS A 92 -8.69 -0.31 -18.78
C LYS A 92 -7.28 -0.23 -19.37
N ALA A 93 -6.92 0.89 -20.00
CA ALA A 93 -5.59 1.11 -20.56
C ALA A 93 -4.52 1.00 -19.47
N LEU A 94 -4.70 1.68 -18.33
CA LEU A 94 -3.77 1.60 -17.21
C LEU A 94 -3.63 0.17 -16.64
N GLN A 95 -4.72 -0.57 -16.51
CA GLN A 95 -4.66 -1.98 -16.08
C GLN A 95 -3.83 -2.84 -17.05
N VAL A 96 -4.06 -2.68 -18.35
CA VAL A 96 -3.32 -3.40 -19.41
C VAL A 96 -1.84 -3.03 -19.38
N ILE A 97 -1.52 -1.73 -19.27
CA ILE A 97 -0.15 -1.20 -19.21
C ILE A 97 0.62 -1.80 -18.03
N TYR A 98 0.09 -1.69 -16.81
CA TYR A 98 0.83 -2.15 -15.63
C TYR A 98 0.92 -3.68 -15.54
N ALA A 99 -0.06 -4.42 -16.07
CA ALA A 99 0.04 -5.86 -16.22
C ALA A 99 1.14 -6.27 -17.23
N HIS A 100 1.30 -5.51 -18.31
CA HIS A 100 2.34 -5.75 -19.30
C HIS A 100 3.74 -5.43 -18.79
N VAL A 101 3.90 -4.29 -18.09
CA VAL A 101 5.14 -3.90 -17.41
C VAL A 101 5.59 -5.00 -16.43
N GLU A 102 4.66 -5.57 -15.68
CA GLU A 102 4.94 -6.72 -14.81
C GLU A 102 5.38 -7.96 -15.61
N SER A 103 4.72 -8.26 -16.74
CA SER A 103 5.11 -9.36 -17.62
C SER A 103 6.55 -9.20 -18.14
N ILE A 104 6.93 -8.00 -18.59
CA ILE A 104 8.29 -7.67 -19.02
C ILE A 104 9.29 -7.93 -17.89
N GLY A 105 8.98 -7.48 -16.67
CA GLY A 105 9.85 -7.71 -15.53
C GLY A 105 10.05 -9.21 -15.21
N TYR A 106 8.99 -10.03 -15.32
CA TYR A 106 9.10 -11.49 -15.14
C TYR A 106 9.92 -12.15 -16.26
N GLN A 107 9.68 -11.79 -17.52
CA GLN A 107 10.39 -12.34 -18.68
C GLN A 107 11.90 -12.07 -18.58
N ASN A 108 12.25 -10.89 -18.09
CA ASN A 108 13.63 -10.45 -17.96
C ASN A 108 14.28 -10.79 -16.61
N LYS A 109 13.60 -11.56 -15.75
CA LYS A 109 14.09 -11.97 -14.42
C LYS A 109 14.51 -10.78 -13.56
N SER A 110 13.76 -9.69 -13.63
CA SER A 110 14.03 -8.53 -12.80
C SER A 110 13.64 -8.82 -11.34
N PRO A 111 14.43 -8.42 -10.33
CA PRO A 111 14.06 -8.61 -8.92
C PRO A 111 13.00 -7.61 -8.45
N TYR A 112 12.86 -6.48 -9.15
CA TYR A 112 11.84 -5.47 -8.89
C TYR A 112 11.66 -4.57 -10.11
N ILE A 113 10.49 -3.92 -10.19
CA ILE A 113 10.19 -2.84 -11.12
C ILE A 113 10.08 -1.55 -10.30
N GLU A 114 10.72 -0.49 -10.75
CA GLU A 114 10.52 0.86 -10.21
C GLU A 114 9.85 1.74 -11.24
N VAL A 115 8.84 2.51 -10.82
CA VAL A 115 8.12 3.46 -11.66
C VAL A 115 8.09 4.81 -10.96
N PHE A 116 8.39 5.86 -11.70
CA PHE A 116 8.37 7.25 -11.24
C PHE A 116 7.33 8.03 -12.04
N LEU A 117 6.45 8.77 -11.35
CA LEU A 117 5.53 9.72 -11.99
C LEU A 117 6.07 11.15 -11.81
N PRO A 118 6.22 11.94 -12.89
CA PRO A 118 6.77 13.29 -12.81
C PRO A 118 5.89 14.22 -11.94
N PRO A 119 6.46 14.94 -10.96
CA PRO A 119 5.71 15.88 -10.12
C PRO A 119 5.04 17.02 -10.91
N LEU A 120 5.69 17.46 -11.99
CA LEU A 120 5.23 18.53 -12.88
C LEU A 120 4.19 18.08 -13.91
N ALA A 121 3.91 16.77 -14.04
CA ALA A 121 2.80 16.31 -14.87
C ALA A 121 1.48 16.87 -14.30
N ARG A 122 0.56 17.29 -15.18
CA ARG A 122 -0.69 17.93 -14.76
C ARG A 122 -1.53 17.01 -13.87
N SER A 123 -1.54 15.71 -14.16
CA SER A 123 -2.23 14.73 -13.31
C SER A 123 -1.60 14.56 -11.93
N SER A 124 -0.27 14.71 -11.80
CA SER A 124 0.42 14.74 -10.50
C SER A 124 0.09 15.99 -9.72
N LEU A 125 0.10 17.17 -10.36
CA LEU A 125 -0.26 18.46 -9.75
C LEU A 125 -1.73 18.47 -9.28
N ASN A 126 -2.63 17.88 -10.06
CA ASN A 126 -4.06 17.83 -9.76
C ASN A 126 -4.46 16.67 -8.83
N ASN A 127 -3.51 15.87 -8.32
CA ASN A 127 -3.81 14.76 -7.44
C ASN A 127 -4.14 15.26 -6.01
N LEU A 128 -5.38 15.73 -5.84
CA LEU A 128 -5.93 16.26 -4.58
C LEU A 128 -5.88 15.28 -3.41
N ARG A 129 -5.73 13.98 -3.68
CA ARG A 129 -5.75 12.94 -2.64
C ARG A 129 -4.38 12.72 -2.00
N HIS A 130 -3.31 13.24 -2.59
CA HIS A 130 -1.92 12.98 -2.21
C HIS A 130 -1.54 11.48 -2.11
N VAL A 131 -2.37 10.59 -2.69
CA VAL A 131 -2.17 9.14 -2.72
C VAL A 131 -1.32 8.81 -3.94
N ASN A 132 -0.28 8.00 -3.75
CA ASN A 132 0.52 7.49 -4.86
C ASN A 132 -0.34 6.59 -5.77
N PRO A 133 -0.61 6.99 -7.04
CA PRO A 133 -1.48 6.24 -7.94
C PRO A 133 -0.99 4.81 -8.22
N LEU A 134 0.32 4.58 -8.15
CA LEU A 134 0.95 3.28 -8.43
C LEU A 134 0.52 2.19 -7.43
N VAL A 135 0.06 2.58 -6.24
CA VAL A 135 -0.43 1.65 -5.20
C VAL A 135 -1.66 0.87 -5.69
N HIS A 136 -2.49 1.47 -6.55
CA HIS A 136 -3.63 0.78 -7.17
C HIS A 136 -3.19 -0.39 -8.07
N TYR A 137 -1.97 -0.33 -8.59
CA TYR A 137 -1.38 -1.34 -9.47
C TYR A 137 -0.36 -2.22 -8.76
N GLY A 138 -0.42 -2.31 -7.42
CA GLY A 138 0.38 -3.25 -6.63
C GLY A 138 1.85 -2.83 -6.40
N TYR A 139 2.18 -1.56 -6.61
CA TYR A 139 3.48 -1.01 -6.22
C TYR A 139 3.46 -0.60 -4.74
N GLU A 140 4.60 -0.79 -4.05
CA GLU A 140 4.87 -0.20 -2.75
C GLU A 140 5.13 1.30 -2.91
N ASP A 141 4.54 2.12 -2.04
CA ASP A 141 4.76 3.57 -2.05
C ASP A 141 6.14 3.88 -1.49
N VAL A 142 7.06 4.26 -2.37
CA VAL A 142 8.42 4.72 -2.04
C VAL A 142 8.60 6.19 -2.42
N SER A 143 7.49 6.94 -2.48
CA SER A 143 7.48 8.35 -2.86
C SER A 143 8.32 9.20 -1.91
N THR A 144 8.87 10.25 -2.49
CA THR A 144 9.62 11.29 -1.79
C THR A 144 8.86 12.61 -1.90
N HIS A 145 9.51 13.73 -1.58
CA HIS A 145 8.96 15.06 -1.79
C HIS A 145 9.85 15.85 -2.74
N THR A 146 9.33 16.92 -3.31
CA THR A 146 10.08 17.87 -4.13
C THR A 146 9.58 19.27 -3.79
N TRP A 147 10.47 20.26 -3.85
CA TRP A 147 10.09 21.65 -3.64
C TRP A 147 9.46 22.19 -4.92
N MET A 148 8.24 22.70 -4.82
CA MET A 148 7.50 23.28 -5.93
C MET A 148 7.26 24.75 -5.65
N VAL A 149 7.75 25.62 -6.52
CA VAL A 149 7.47 27.06 -6.47
C VAL A 149 6.39 27.39 -7.48
N ASP A 150 5.37 28.10 -7.02
CA ASP A 150 4.33 28.66 -7.87
C ASP A 150 4.83 29.96 -8.53
N LEU A 151 5.04 29.90 -9.85
CA LEU A 151 5.53 31.01 -10.67
C LEU A 151 4.41 31.92 -11.18
N THR A 152 3.14 31.65 -10.85
CA THR A 152 2.03 32.55 -11.21
C THR A 152 2.08 33.87 -10.41
N GLN A 153 2.72 33.85 -9.24
CA GLN A 153 2.99 35.00 -8.38
C GLN A 153 3.82 36.09 -9.07
N THR A 154 3.69 37.33 -8.64
CA THR A 154 4.51 38.45 -9.14
C THR A 154 5.98 38.28 -8.76
N GLU A 155 6.90 38.93 -9.48
CA GLU A 155 8.34 38.84 -9.18
C GLU A 155 8.69 39.39 -7.79
N GLU A 156 7.98 40.43 -7.35
CA GLU A 156 8.09 40.98 -5.99
C GLU A 156 7.69 39.97 -4.92
N GLU A 157 6.60 39.23 -5.14
CA GLU A 157 6.15 38.15 -4.26
C GLU A 157 7.15 36.99 -4.23
N LEU A 158 7.66 36.58 -5.40
CA LEU A 158 8.70 35.55 -5.49
C LEU A 158 9.94 35.95 -4.67
N LEU A 159 10.41 37.20 -4.83
CA LEU A 159 11.55 37.74 -4.08
C LEU A 159 11.28 37.77 -2.56
N LYS A 160 10.06 38.15 -2.17
CA LYS A 160 9.61 38.20 -0.76
C LYS A 160 9.51 36.80 -0.14
N ASN A 161 9.13 35.80 -0.94
CA ASN A 161 8.99 34.40 -0.49
C ASN A 161 10.33 33.66 -0.36
N LEU A 162 11.41 34.20 -0.91
CA LEU A 162 12.75 33.72 -0.60
C LEU A 162 13.05 33.85 0.90
N SER A 163 13.96 33.02 1.42
CA SER A 163 14.51 33.23 2.76
C SER A 163 15.34 34.52 2.83
N TYR A 164 15.47 35.09 4.04
CA TYR A 164 16.37 36.24 4.27
C TYR A 164 17.80 35.95 3.77
N ASP A 165 18.30 34.75 4.06
CA ASP A 165 19.61 34.29 3.60
C ASP A 165 19.72 34.32 2.08
N ALA A 166 18.72 33.80 1.36
CA ALA A 166 18.74 33.75 -0.09
C ALA A 166 18.79 35.16 -0.70
N ARG A 167 17.91 36.08 -0.26
CA ARG A 167 17.94 37.48 -0.70
C ARG A 167 19.30 38.14 -0.48
N ARG A 168 19.87 37.96 0.72
CA ARG A 168 21.20 38.51 1.05
C ARG A 168 22.28 37.94 0.14
N ASN A 169 22.22 36.66 -0.19
CA ASN A 169 23.22 36.00 -1.04
C ASN A 169 23.11 36.41 -2.51
N ILE A 170 21.88 36.59 -3.03
CA ILE A 170 21.62 37.11 -4.38
C ILE A 170 22.27 38.48 -4.52
N LYS A 171 21.90 39.41 -3.62
CA LYS A 171 22.48 40.76 -3.61
C LYS A 171 24.01 40.75 -3.48
N ARG A 172 24.55 39.88 -2.62
CA ARG A 172 26.02 39.75 -2.48
C ARG A 172 26.71 39.29 -3.77
N ALA A 173 26.08 38.41 -4.55
CA ALA A 173 26.62 38.00 -5.84
C ALA A 173 26.55 39.15 -6.87
N GLU A 174 25.45 39.88 -6.90
CA GLU A 174 25.30 41.07 -7.76
C GLU A 174 26.34 42.16 -7.40
N ASP A 175 26.50 42.47 -6.11
CA ASP A 175 27.48 43.46 -5.61
C ASP A 175 28.93 43.06 -5.93
N LYS A 176 29.21 41.76 -6.06
CA LYS A 176 30.52 41.22 -6.48
C LYS A 176 30.73 41.24 -7.99
N GLY A 177 29.76 41.69 -8.77
CA GLY A 177 29.87 41.84 -10.22
C GLY A 177 29.75 40.53 -11.01
N TYR A 178 29.12 39.49 -10.46
CA TYR A 178 28.82 38.28 -11.23
C TYR A 178 27.77 38.57 -12.30
N THR A 179 28.00 38.07 -13.51
CA THR A 179 27.04 38.16 -14.62
C THR A 179 26.57 36.77 -15.05
N LEU A 180 25.36 36.69 -15.58
CA LEU A 180 24.78 35.45 -16.09
C LEU A 180 24.62 35.52 -17.60
N ARG A 181 24.95 34.44 -18.30
CA ARG A 181 24.72 34.32 -19.74
C ARG A 181 24.29 32.91 -20.13
N LYS A 182 23.58 32.79 -21.25
CA LYS A 182 23.14 31.51 -21.78
C LYS A 182 24.28 30.82 -22.53
N VAL A 183 24.53 29.55 -22.25
CA VAL A 183 25.41 28.70 -23.07
C VAL A 183 24.76 28.53 -24.43
N SER A 184 25.48 28.93 -25.48
CA SER A 184 24.90 29.10 -26.83
C SER A 184 25.53 28.17 -27.87
N THR A 185 26.65 27.52 -27.56
CA THR A 185 27.30 26.57 -28.46
C THR A 185 27.75 25.31 -27.74
N ILE A 186 27.86 24.20 -28.48
CA ILE A 186 28.26 22.91 -27.91
C ILE A 186 29.71 22.91 -27.42
N SER A 187 30.60 23.72 -28.00
CA SER A 187 32.00 23.82 -27.58
C SER A 187 32.15 24.42 -26.18
N GLU A 188 31.17 25.19 -25.72
CA GLU A 188 31.14 25.75 -24.36
C GLU A 188 30.82 24.71 -23.28
N MET A 189 30.27 23.55 -23.66
CA MET A 189 30.00 22.44 -22.73
C MET A 189 31.26 21.84 -22.11
N ASP A 190 32.43 22.13 -22.67
CA ASP A 190 33.72 21.73 -22.10
C ASP A 190 33.97 22.42 -20.77
N ARG A 191 33.62 23.72 -20.65
CA ARG A 191 33.71 24.46 -19.40
C ARG A 191 32.71 23.94 -18.38
N TYR A 192 31.46 23.70 -18.80
CA TYR A 192 30.44 23.06 -17.96
C TYR A 192 30.95 21.74 -17.38
N TYR A 193 31.49 20.87 -18.24
CA TYR A 193 31.95 19.55 -17.83
C TYR A 193 33.15 19.61 -16.88
N GLN A 194 34.08 20.55 -17.12
CA GLN A 194 35.20 20.78 -16.21
C GLN A 194 34.71 21.19 -14.81
N THR A 195 33.81 22.18 -14.71
CA THR A 195 33.23 22.61 -13.43
C THR A 195 32.41 21.51 -12.77
N HIS A 196 31.72 20.69 -13.56
CA HIS A 196 31.02 19.50 -13.08
C HIS A 196 31.97 18.47 -12.45
N CYS A 197 33.10 18.16 -13.11
CA CYS A 197 34.11 17.26 -12.55
C CYS A 197 34.68 17.80 -11.23
N GLU A 198 35.06 19.08 -11.18
CA GLU A 198 35.56 19.72 -9.95
C GLU A 198 34.55 19.63 -8.79
N ASN A 199 33.27 19.92 -9.06
CA ASN A 199 32.19 19.79 -8.08
C ASN A 199 32.02 18.35 -7.55
N TYR A 200 32.21 17.34 -8.41
CA TYR A 200 32.07 15.93 -8.04
C TYR A 200 33.28 15.38 -7.29
N GLU A 201 34.50 15.79 -7.65
CA GLU A 201 35.71 15.51 -6.90
C GLU A 201 35.59 16.00 -5.45
N ARG A 202 35.12 17.24 -5.26
CA ARG A 202 34.87 17.82 -3.93
C ARG A 202 33.84 17.04 -3.11
N THR A 203 32.77 16.55 -3.75
CA THR A 203 31.68 15.86 -3.05
C THR A 203 31.91 14.37 -2.86
N GLY A 204 33.02 13.83 -3.39
CA GLY A 204 33.38 12.41 -3.35
C GLY A 204 32.49 11.52 -4.22
N ALA A 205 31.73 12.10 -5.16
CA ALA A 205 30.81 11.39 -6.03
C ALA A 205 31.44 11.13 -7.41
N GLN A 206 30.96 10.11 -8.12
CA GLN A 206 31.40 9.84 -9.50
C GLN A 206 30.70 10.82 -10.47
N PRO A 207 31.44 11.59 -11.27
CA PRO A 207 30.85 12.48 -12.25
C PRO A 207 30.14 11.68 -13.34
N HIS A 208 28.98 12.18 -13.78
CA HIS A 208 28.34 11.72 -15.01
C HIS A 208 29.29 11.87 -16.22
N PRO A 209 29.21 11.02 -17.26
CA PRO A 209 30.11 11.08 -18.40
C PRO A 209 29.86 12.33 -19.25
N LYS A 210 30.90 12.92 -19.86
CA LYS A 210 30.77 14.11 -20.74
C LYS A 210 29.71 13.94 -21.83
N LYS A 211 29.62 12.74 -22.41
CA LYS A 211 28.59 12.39 -23.42
C LYS A 211 27.17 12.69 -22.93
N TYR A 212 26.87 12.50 -21.64
CA TYR A 212 25.58 12.82 -21.04
C TYR A 212 25.16 14.28 -21.29
N PHE A 213 26.05 15.23 -20.98
CA PHE A 213 25.77 16.65 -21.14
C PHE A 213 25.76 17.11 -22.59
N LEU A 214 26.64 16.56 -23.43
CA LEU A 214 26.66 16.86 -24.86
C LEU A 214 25.36 16.43 -25.55
N GLU A 215 24.85 15.25 -25.21
CA GLU A 215 23.60 14.76 -25.80
C GLU A 215 22.36 15.49 -25.25
N ILE A 216 22.36 15.95 -23.99
CA ILE A 216 21.32 16.88 -23.49
C ILE A 216 21.33 18.18 -24.29
N TYR A 217 22.51 18.75 -24.52
CA TYR A 217 22.62 19.99 -25.29
C TYR A 217 22.04 19.81 -26.70
N LYS A 218 22.46 18.76 -27.42
CA LYS A 218 22.02 18.47 -28.79
C LYS A 218 20.52 18.15 -28.89
N ASN A 219 20.02 17.26 -28.02
CA ASN A 219 18.70 16.68 -28.22
C ASN A 219 17.60 17.41 -27.45
N ILE A 220 17.93 18.15 -26.39
CA ILE A 220 16.98 18.81 -25.50
C ILE A 220 17.13 20.33 -25.58
N CYS A 221 18.33 20.87 -25.36
CA CYS A 221 18.54 22.33 -25.31
C CYS A 221 18.30 22.98 -26.68
N GLN A 222 18.86 22.42 -27.76
CA GLN A 222 18.68 22.95 -29.12
C GLN A 222 17.23 22.90 -29.61
N LYS A 223 16.38 22.06 -28.99
CA LYS A 223 14.95 21.97 -29.29
C LYS A 223 14.08 22.89 -28.43
N GLY A 224 14.71 23.69 -27.57
CA GLY A 224 14.02 24.63 -26.69
C GLY A 224 13.46 24.01 -25.40
N TYR A 225 13.73 22.73 -25.14
CA TYR A 225 13.24 22.05 -23.93
C TYR A 225 14.14 22.23 -22.70
N ALA A 226 15.29 22.88 -22.85
CA ALA A 226 16.16 23.22 -21.73
C ALA A 226 17.06 24.43 -22.05
N VAL A 227 17.53 25.07 -20.98
CA VAL A 227 18.53 26.14 -20.99
C VAL A 227 19.66 25.77 -20.03
N ILE A 228 20.86 26.23 -20.36
CA ILE A 228 22.02 26.17 -19.48
C ILE A 228 22.50 27.60 -19.27
N TRP A 229 22.50 28.03 -18.01
CA TRP A 229 23.05 29.30 -17.56
C TRP A 229 24.49 29.11 -17.11
N GLU A 230 25.34 30.05 -17.51
CA GLU A 230 26.73 30.18 -17.08
C GLU A 230 26.85 31.46 -16.26
N ALA A 231 27.41 31.34 -15.07
CA ALA A 231 27.83 32.45 -14.24
C ALA A 231 29.29 32.80 -14.50
N VAL A 232 29.56 34.08 -14.73
CA VAL A 232 30.88 34.63 -15.03
C VAL A 232 31.28 35.64 -13.95
N SER A 233 32.50 35.55 -13.42
CA SER A 233 33.02 36.50 -12.43
C SER A 233 33.32 37.87 -13.05
N ALA A 234 33.60 38.87 -12.22
CA ALA A 234 33.99 40.20 -12.67
C ALA A 234 35.29 40.18 -13.51
N GLU A 235 36.15 39.18 -13.28
CA GLU A 235 37.40 38.94 -14.02
C GLU A 235 37.19 38.16 -15.33
N GLY A 236 35.96 37.80 -15.67
CA GLY A 236 35.63 37.07 -16.91
C GLY A 236 35.77 35.55 -16.82
N GLU A 237 35.91 34.98 -15.62
CA GLU A 237 36.04 33.55 -15.40
C GLU A 237 34.67 32.85 -15.31
N SER A 238 34.48 31.70 -15.98
CA SER A 238 33.32 30.84 -15.77
C SER A 238 33.39 30.13 -14.42
N VAL A 239 32.44 30.41 -13.51
CA VAL A 239 32.51 29.96 -12.11
C VAL A 239 31.42 28.99 -11.69
N ALA A 240 30.26 29.02 -12.35
CA ALA A 240 29.14 28.13 -12.04
C ALA A 240 28.22 27.95 -13.25
N PHE A 241 27.49 26.84 -13.26
CA PHE A 241 26.50 26.53 -14.28
C PHE A 241 25.23 25.97 -13.66
N GLU A 242 24.10 26.23 -14.30
CA GLU A 242 22.81 25.67 -13.93
C GLU A 242 22.01 25.29 -15.19
N MET A 243 21.40 24.10 -15.17
CA MET A 243 20.59 23.56 -16.25
C MET A 243 19.16 23.41 -15.79
N ILE A 244 18.25 24.04 -16.54
CA ILE A 244 16.81 24.03 -16.30
C ILE A 244 16.13 23.48 -17.54
N SER A 245 15.23 22.53 -17.37
CA SER A 245 14.33 22.12 -18.46
C SER A 245 12.97 22.78 -18.36
N LEU A 246 12.33 22.95 -19.51
CA LEU A 246 11.00 23.52 -19.67
C LEU A 246 10.18 22.60 -20.55
N PHE A 247 9.00 22.22 -20.08
CA PHE A 247 8.04 21.46 -20.86
C PHE A 247 6.64 21.81 -20.40
N LYS A 248 5.67 21.97 -21.31
CA LYS A 248 4.29 22.38 -20.97
C LYS A 248 4.28 23.58 -20.00
N GLU A 249 3.60 23.46 -18.86
CA GLU A 249 3.42 24.57 -17.89
C GLU A 249 4.44 24.55 -16.73
N GLY A 250 5.59 23.89 -16.89
CA GLY A 250 6.49 23.64 -15.76
C GLY A 250 7.97 23.64 -16.14
N ALA A 251 8.78 24.10 -15.20
CA ALA A 251 10.23 24.12 -15.26
C ALA A 251 10.83 23.20 -14.20
N TYR A 252 11.90 22.49 -14.55
CA TYR A 252 12.56 21.52 -13.68
C TYR A 252 14.04 21.88 -13.51
N TYR A 253 14.46 22.08 -12.26
CA TYR A 253 15.87 22.17 -11.91
C TYR A 253 16.53 20.80 -12.11
N TRP A 254 17.46 20.73 -13.07
CA TRP A 254 18.05 19.47 -13.47
C TRP A 254 19.42 19.24 -12.86
N SER A 255 20.31 20.21 -13.03
CA SER A 255 21.70 20.09 -12.59
C SER A 255 22.31 21.46 -12.37
N GLY A 256 23.24 21.54 -11.43
CA GLY A 256 24.02 22.74 -11.17
C GLY A 256 25.40 22.37 -10.63
N CYS A 257 26.40 23.14 -10.99
CA CYS A 257 27.78 22.96 -10.52
C CYS A 257 28.47 24.31 -10.34
N SER A 258 29.44 24.37 -9.42
CA SER A 258 30.22 25.58 -9.16
C SER A 258 31.62 25.22 -8.73
N LYS A 259 32.56 26.10 -9.05
CA LYS A 259 33.94 26.03 -8.57
C LYS A 259 34.02 26.31 -7.07
N ASP A 260 34.95 25.65 -6.40
CA ASP A 260 35.05 25.69 -4.92
C ASP A 260 35.33 27.10 -4.40
N ALA A 261 36.21 27.84 -5.09
CA ALA A 261 36.60 29.21 -4.76
C ALA A 261 35.43 30.21 -4.72
N HIS A 262 34.27 29.87 -5.29
CA HIS A 262 33.13 30.75 -5.41
C HIS A 262 31.88 30.28 -4.65
N LEU A 263 31.94 29.19 -3.87
CA LEU A 263 30.75 28.69 -3.14
C LEU A 263 30.17 29.72 -2.16
N ASP A 264 31.04 30.48 -1.49
CA ASP A 264 30.65 31.53 -0.53
C ASP A 264 30.39 32.89 -1.19
N SER A 265 30.27 32.95 -2.51
CA SER A 265 29.94 34.19 -3.23
C SER A 265 28.45 34.52 -3.18
N GLY A 266 27.59 33.50 -3.07
CA GLY A 266 26.14 33.63 -3.31
C GLY A 266 25.71 33.27 -4.73
N ILE A 267 26.63 32.90 -5.63
CA ILE A 267 26.35 32.70 -7.06
C ILE A 267 25.26 31.66 -7.35
N ASN A 268 25.17 30.59 -6.56
CA ASN A 268 24.14 29.58 -6.70
C ASN A 268 22.74 30.10 -6.34
N TYR A 269 22.64 31.10 -5.47
CA TYR A 269 21.36 31.74 -5.18
C TYR A 269 20.95 32.66 -6.34
N LEU A 270 21.91 33.38 -6.94
CA LEU A 270 21.67 34.23 -8.10
C LEU A 270 21.24 33.40 -9.32
N LEU A 271 21.93 32.31 -9.64
CA LEU A 271 21.57 31.39 -10.74
C LEU A 271 20.14 30.86 -10.57
N GLN A 272 19.85 30.28 -9.40
CA GLN A 272 18.56 29.66 -9.14
C GLN A 272 17.40 30.67 -9.22
N TYR A 273 17.57 31.87 -8.64
CA TYR A 273 16.55 32.91 -8.70
C TYR A 273 16.35 33.44 -10.14
N HIS A 274 17.45 33.67 -10.86
CA HIS A 274 17.40 34.06 -12.27
C HIS A 274 16.69 33.00 -13.12
N SER A 275 16.96 31.71 -12.88
CA SER A 275 16.28 30.60 -13.53
C SER A 275 14.77 30.56 -13.27
N MET A 276 14.33 30.90 -12.05
CA MET A 276 12.90 31.01 -11.73
C MET A 276 12.24 32.15 -12.50
N LEU A 277 12.89 33.32 -12.57
CA LEU A 277 12.38 34.47 -13.34
C LEU A 277 12.34 34.17 -14.84
N TRP A 278 13.40 33.58 -15.39
CA TRP A 278 13.43 33.14 -16.78
C TRP A 278 12.33 32.13 -17.08
N ALA A 279 12.13 31.11 -16.24
CA ALA A 279 11.07 30.13 -16.44
C ALA A 279 9.68 30.77 -16.45
N LYS A 280 9.44 31.75 -15.55
CA LYS A 280 8.21 32.55 -15.53
C LYS A 280 8.02 33.33 -16.82
N GLU A 281 9.07 33.99 -17.32
CA GLU A 281 9.06 34.72 -18.58
C GLU A 281 8.70 33.80 -19.77
N GLN A 282 9.16 32.54 -19.74
CA GLN A 282 8.79 31.52 -20.73
C GLN A 282 7.36 30.93 -20.54
N GLY A 283 6.59 31.43 -19.57
CA GLY A 283 5.21 31.02 -19.32
C GLY A 283 5.05 29.80 -18.43
N ALA A 284 6.10 29.35 -17.73
CA ALA A 284 5.97 28.28 -16.74
C ALA A 284 5.11 28.76 -15.55
N LYS A 285 4.20 27.89 -15.08
CA LYS A 285 3.41 28.13 -13.87
C LYS A 285 4.03 27.51 -12.63
N TRP A 286 4.82 26.45 -12.82
CA TRP A 286 5.45 25.72 -11.72
C TRP A 286 6.95 25.58 -11.94
N PHE A 287 7.72 25.69 -10.86
CA PHE A 287 9.16 25.42 -10.85
C PHE A 287 9.47 24.33 -9.82
N GLU A 288 9.90 23.15 -10.29
CA GLU A 288 10.37 22.08 -9.42
C GLU A 288 11.84 22.33 -9.05
N ASN A 289 12.07 22.73 -7.80
CA ASN A 289 13.39 23.02 -7.24
C ASN A 289 14.11 21.75 -6.71
N GLY A 290 13.64 20.59 -7.17
CA GLY A 290 14.21 19.27 -6.96
C GLY A 290 13.88 18.59 -5.64
N GLU A 291 14.27 17.32 -5.59
CA GLU A 291 13.88 16.39 -4.53
C GLU A 291 14.31 16.81 -3.12
N ALA A 292 13.42 16.53 -2.15
CA ALA A 292 13.47 16.87 -0.75
C ALA A 292 13.23 15.62 0.13
N PHE A 293 13.96 15.56 1.25
CA PHE A 293 13.94 14.43 2.17
C PHE A 293 13.68 14.91 3.61
N PRO A 294 12.45 15.34 3.94
CA PRO A 294 12.13 15.96 5.22
C PRO A 294 12.44 15.08 6.43
N ASN A 295 12.42 13.75 6.25
CA ASN A 295 12.68 12.77 7.31
C ASN A 295 14.08 12.12 7.23
N ALA A 296 14.97 12.57 6.33
CA ALA A 296 16.30 12.00 6.24
C ALA A 296 17.10 12.29 7.52
N GLN A 297 17.81 11.29 8.05
CA GLN A 297 18.74 11.49 9.17
C GLN A 297 20.11 11.97 8.72
N ASP A 298 20.45 11.72 7.45
CA ASP A 298 21.72 12.11 6.83
C ASP A 298 21.87 13.64 6.74
N LYS A 299 23.02 14.16 7.22
CA LYS A 299 23.29 15.60 7.27
C LYS A 299 23.35 16.25 5.89
N LYS A 300 23.86 15.54 4.87
CA LYS A 300 23.97 16.05 3.50
C LYS A 300 22.59 16.17 2.86
N LEU A 301 21.73 15.16 3.02
CA LEU A 301 20.34 15.20 2.52
C LEU A 301 19.49 16.26 3.23
N LYS A 302 19.66 16.44 4.55
CA LYS A 302 19.05 17.56 5.29
C LYS A 302 19.52 18.91 4.75
N GLY A 303 20.82 19.08 4.55
CA GLY A 303 21.41 20.30 4.00
C GLY A 303 20.85 20.67 2.63
N LEU A 304 20.76 19.68 1.72
CA LEU A 304 20.16 19.87 0.40
C LEU A 304 18.68 20.25 0.48
N THR A 305 17.92 19.58 1.35
CA THR A 305 16.49 19.87 1.55
C THR A 305 16.27 21.29 2.06
N LEU A 306 17.09 21.73 3.03
CA LEU A 306 17.03 23.08 3.59
C LEU A 306 17.47 24.14 2.59
N PHE A 307 18.54 23.90 1.83
CA PHE A 307 19.02 24.82 0.81
C PHE A 307 17.94 25.10 -0.25
N LYS A 308 17.30 24.06 -0.78
CA LYS A 308 16.24 24.19 -1.79
C LYS A 308 15.00 24.91 -1.26
N GLY A 309 14.65 24.68 0.00
CA GLY A 309 13.54 25.39 0.65
C GLY A 309 13.80 26.90 0.86
N LYS A 310 15.05 27.38 0.72
CA LYS A 310 15.36 28.82 0.81
C LYS A 310 14.80 29.64 -0.36
N PHE A 311 14.35 29.00 -1.43
CA PHE A 311 13.78 29.64 -2.61
C PHE A 311 12.24 29.74 -2.56
N GLY A 312 11.64 29.45 -1.39
CA GLY A 312 10.20 29.43 -1.21
C GLY A 312 9.56 28.15 -1.74
N GLY A 313 8.26 28.22 -2.00
CA GLY A 313 7.47 27.09 -2.48
C GLY A 313 7.03 26.12 -1.38
N GLU A 314 6.38 25.05 -1.81
CA GLU A 314 5.77 24.03 -0.95
C GLU A 314 6.29 22.64 -1.29
N LEU A 315 6.21 21.71 -0.34
CA LEU A 315 6.59 20.32 -0.57
C LEU A 315 5.46 19.55 -1.24
N HIS A 316 5.66 19.17 -2.50
CA HIS A 316 4.77 18.25 -3.21
C HIS A 316 5.32 16.84 -3.17
N ARG A 317 4.43 15.83 -3.25
CA ARG A 317 4.87 14.44 -3.34
C ARG A 317 5.45 14.14 -4.72
N SER A 318 6.63 13.53 -4.73
CA SER A 318 7.25 12.96 -5.92
C SER A 318 6.95 11.46 -5.94
N TYR A 319 5.93 11.08 -6.72
CA TYR A 319 5.36 9.73 -6.68
C TYR A 319 6.32 8.69 -7.27
N LYS A 320 6.72 7.73 -6.43
CA LYS A 320 7.59 6.61 -6.82
C LYS A 320 7.00 5.31 -6.30
N GLY A 321 6.92 4.31 -7.17
CA GLY A 321 6.41 2.99 -6.85
C GLY A 321 7.49 1.94 -7.05
N LYS A 322 7.61 1.02 -6.10
CA LYS A 322 8.49 -0.15 -6.23
C LYS A 322 7.69 -1.44 -6.14
N ARG A 323 7.80 -2.31 -7.14
CA ARG A 323 7.14 -3.62 -7.15
C ARG A 323 8.20 -4.71 -7.13
N VAL A 324 8.32 -5.40 -5.99
CA VAL A 324 9.25 -6.53 -5.87
C VAL A 324 8.73 -7.70 -6.70
N LEU A 325 9.50 -8.06 -7.73
CA LEU A 325 9.26 -9.24 -8.55
C LEU A 325 10.11 -10.36 -7.98
N GLN A 326 9.51 -11.20 -7.15
CA GLN A 326 10.26 -12.30 -6.57
C GLN A 326 10.69 -13.28 -7.66
N ASN A 327 11.99 -13.28 -7.97
CA ASN A 327 12.58 -14.30 -8.82
C ASN A 327 12.49 -15.66 -8.11
N ILE A 328 11.59 -16.49 -8.63
CA ILE A 328 11.70 -17.94 -8.58
C ILE A 328 12.90 -18.31 -9.45
N GLN A 329 14.09 -18.28 -8.87
CA GLN A 329 15.19 -19.13 -9.31
C GLN A 329 15.89 -19.70 -8.09
N GLN A 330 15.43 -20.88 -7.67
CA GLN A 330 16.29 -22.07 -7.59
C GLN A 330 15.40 -23.33 -7.61
N ASN A 331 15.81 -24.30 -8.43
CA ASN A 331 15.32 -25.68 -8.58
C ASN A 331 14.16 -25.95 -9.55
N LEU A 332 14.45 -25.84 -10.85
CA LEU A 332 13.87 -26.72 -11.87
C LEU A 332 14.94 -27.62 -12.50
N SER A 333 15.48 -28.54 -11.70
CA SER A 333 16.09 -29.79 -12.18
C SER A 333 16.09 -30.83 -11.06
N PRO A 334 14.89 -31.37 -10.72
CA PRO A 334 14.76 -32.84 -10.71
C PRO A 334 13.38 -33.33 -11.20
N PHE A 335 12.42 -32.44 -11.47
CA PHE A 335 11.04 -32.84 -11.81
C PHE A 335 10.90 -33.45 -13.22
N ARG A 336 11.64 -32.91 -14.21
CA ARG A 336 11.68 -33.46 -15.58
C ARG A 336 12.48 -34.77 -15.67
N GLN A 337 13.43 -35.01 -14.77
CA GLN A 337 14.15 -36.30 -14.65
C GLN A 337 13.37 -37.35 -13.84
N TRP A 338 12.53 -36.92 -12.89
CA TRP A 338 11.65 -37.80 -12.11
C TRP A 338 10.42 -38.30 -12.89
N LEU A 339 9.86 -37.47 -13.78
CA LEU A 339 8.71 -37.84 -14.62
C LEU A 339 9.05 -38.93 -15.65
N ARG A 340 10.32 -39.10 -16.03
CA ARG A 340 10.75 -40.14 -16.98
C ARG A 340 10.98 -41.52 -16.35
N SER A 341 11.18 -41.61 -15.04
CA SER A 341 11.62 -42.87 -14.40
C SER A 341 10.55 -43.60 -13.58
N THR A 342 9.31 -43.09 -13.51
CA THR A 342 8.34 -43.64 -12.54
C THR A 342 6.91 -43.79 -13.07
N SER A 343 6.72 -44.33 -14.27
CA SER A 343 5.42 -44.84 -14.78
C SER A 343 5.18 -46.32 -14.47
N ARG A 344 6.14 -47.22 -14.68
CA ARG A 344 5.87 -48.67 -14.83
C ARG A 344 5.74 -49.56 -13.57
N LEU A 345 5.28 -49.04 -12.43
CA LEU A 345 5.02 -49.91 -11.24
C LEU A 345 3.75 -49.50 -10.48
N LEU A 346 2.93 -48.76 -11.20
CA LEU A 346 1.72 -48.07 -10.80
C LEU A 346 0.54 -48.75 -11.49
N GLU A 347 0.65 -50.03 -11.81
CA GLU A 347 -0.12 -50.60 -12.93
C GLU A 347 -1.05 -51.75 -12.53
N SER A 348 -0.96 -52.33 -11.31
CA SER A 348 -1.62 -53.64 -11.10
C SER A 348 -2.76 -53.78 -10.07
N VAL A 349 -3.23 -52.76 -9.32
CA VAL A 349 -4.51 -52.91 -8.55
C VAL A 349 -5.36 -51.61 -8.45
N LEU A 350 -4.82 -50.49 -7.98
CA LEU A 350 -5.34 -49.13 -8.28
C LEU A 350 -4.38 -48.38 -9.21
N GLY A 351 -3.44 -49.15 -9.71
CA GLY A 351 -2.04 -48.79 -9.68
C GLY A 351 -1.39 -48.60 -8.30
N LYS A 352 -0.50 -49.52 -7.89
CA LYS A 352 0.16 -49.58 -6.54
C LYS A 352 1.03 -48.37 -6.15
N LYS A 353 1.47 -47.56 -7.10
CA LYS A 353 2.35 -46.39 -6.93
C LYS A 353 1.57 -45.06 -6.74
N PHE A 354 0.22 -45.02 -6.85
CA PHE A 354 -0.61 -43.80 -6.60
C PHE A 354 -0.81 -43.67 -5.11
N VAL A 355 -1.23 -44.76 -4.48
CA VAL A 355 -1.38 -44.88 -3.02
C VAL A 355 -0.01 -44.68 -2.34
N ARG A 356 1.06 -45.33 -2.81
CA ARG A 356 2.41 -45.22 -2.21
C ARG A 356 3.10 -43.87 -2.48
N ARG A 357 2.83 -43.19 -3.62
CA ARG A 357 3.21 -41.78 -3.84
C ARG A 357 2.39 -40.84 -2.97
N LEU A 358 1.10 -41.07 -2.75
CA LEU A 358 0.30 -40.23 -1.86
C LEU A 358 0.83 -40.34 -0.42
N THR A 359 1.11 -41.57 0.06
CA THR A 359 1.64 -41.77 1.42
C THR A 359 3.09 -41.27 1.57
N ASN A 360 3.94 -41.35 0.55
CA ASN A 360 5.31 -40.82 0.59
C ASN A 360 5.40 -39.32 0.26
N CYS A 361 4.48 -38.76 -0.53
CA CYS A 361 4.29 -37.31 -0.66
C CYS A 361 3.78 -36.75 0.67
N ILE A 362 2.88 -37.44 1.38
CA ILE A 362 2.46 -37.07 2.73
C ILE A 362 3.62 -37.23 3.72
N LYS A 363 4.43 -38.30 3.67
CA LYS A 363 5.60 -38.46 4.56
C LYS A 363 6.74 -37.47 4.26
N GLY A 364 6.99 -37.13 2.99
CA GLY A 364 7.96 -36.11 2.55
C GLY A 364 7.47 -34.68 2.81
N PHE A 365 6.17 -34.42 2.65
CA PHE A 365 5.50 -33.16 3.04
C PHE A 365 5.47 -33.00 4.57
N VAL A 366 5.27 -34.07 5.33
CA VAL A 366 5.37 -34.09 6.80
C VAL A 366 6.82 -33.93 7.28
N PHE A 367 7.80 -34.49 6.57
CA PHE A 367 9.23 -34.30 6.84
C PHE A 367 9.72 -32.89 6.48
N TYR A 368 9.23 -32.30 5.38
CA TYR A 368 9.52 -30.92 4.97
C TYR A 368 8.79 -29.88 5.84
N CYS A 369 7.55 -30.14 6.25
CA CYS A 369 6.84 -29.34 7.26
C CYS A 369 7.53 -29.40 8.64
N ARG A 370 8.24 -30.49 8.96
CA ARG A 370 9.07 -30.63 10.17
C ARG A 370 10.31 -29.72 10.17
N LEU A 371 10.74 -29.22 9.00
CA LEU A 371 11.89 -28.32 8.85
C LEU A 371 11.52 -26.82 8.93
N GLN A 372 10.25 -26.46 9.14
CA GLN A 372 9.88 -25.07 9.42
C GLN A 372 10.17 -24.73 10.89
N LYS A 373 11.29 -24.03 11.14
CA LYS A 373 11.65 -23.52 12.48
C LYS A 373 10.76 -22.35 12.95
N LYS A 374 10.10 -21.64 12.01
CA LYS A 374 9.23 -20.48 12.26
C LYS A 374 7.80 -20.89 12.61
N ILE A 375 7.27 -20.31 13.69
CA ILE A 375 5.86 -20.40 14.08
C ILE A 375 5.18 -19.15 13.50
N PHE A 376 4.45 -19.32 12.41
CA PHE A 376 3.67 -18.23 11.81
C PHE A 376 2.48 -17.83 12.68
N PHE A 377 2.18 -16.54 12.68
CA PHE A 377 1.05 -15.97 13.42
C PHE A 377 -0.26 -16.49 12.82
N LEU A 378 -0.42 -16.31 11.51
CA LEU A 378 -1.53 -16.84 10.74
C LEU A 378 -1.13 -18.19 10.12
N LYS A 379 -2.07 -19.15 10.12
CA LYS A 379 -2.01 -20.35 9.29
C LYS A 379 -3.43 -20.89 9.13
N PRO A 380 -3.92 -21.15 7.91
CA PRO A 380 -5.25 -21.70 7.71
C PRO A 380 -5.48 -22.98 8.49
N TYR A 381 -6.67 -23.10 9.10
CA TYR A 381 -7.09 -24.32 9.80
C TYR A 381 -7.84 -25.30 8.89
N TRP A 382 -7.50 -25.27 7.61
CA TRP A 382 -8.06 -26.13 6.59
C TRP A 382 -7.66 -27.58 6.83
N GLY A 383 -8.68 -28.45 6.88
CA GLY A 383 -8.52 -29.88 6.91
C GLY A 383 -8.27 -30.46 5.51
N PHE A 384 -8.29 -31.79 5.43
CA PHE A 384 -8.10 -32.53 4.18
C PHE A 384 -9.09 -32.09 3.09
N TYR A 385 -10.37 -31.94 3.45
CA TYR A 385 -11.43 -31.61 2.50
C TYR A 385 -11.31 -30.20 1.92
N GLU A 386 -10.95 -29.22 2.74
CA GLU A 386 -10.74 -27.83 2.31
C GLU A 386 -9.52 -27.71 1.41
N ILE A 387 -8.41 -28.37 1.77
CA ILE A 387 -7.18 -28.36 0.99
C ILE A 387 -7.39 -29.03 -0.37
N PHE A 388 -7.86 -30.28 -0.39
CA PHE A 388 -8.06 -31.02 -1.64
C PHE A 388 -9.22 -30.46 -2.45
N GLY A 389 -10.31 -30.08 -1.79
CA GLY A 389 -11.45 -29.47 -2.46
C GLY A 389 -11.10 -28.13 -3.11
N GLY A 390 -10.34 -27.28 -2.42
CA GLY A 390 -9.84 -26.02 -3.00
C GLY A 390 -8.85 -26.21 -4.14
N LEU A 391 -7.93 -27.19 -4.03
CA LEU A 391 -7.02 -27.54 -5.15
C LEU A 391 -7.78 -28.04 -6.40
N LEU A 392 -8.88 -28.77 -6.18
CA LEU A 392 -9.78 -29.24 -7.24
C LEU A 392 -10.79 -28.16 -7.70
N GLY A 393 -10.77 -26.97 -7.09
CA GLY A 393 -11.71 -25.90 -7.41
C GLY A 393 -13.17 -26.27 -7.14
N ARG A 394 -13.43 -27.09 -6.12
CA ARG A 394 -14.80 -27.47 -5.72
C ARG A 394 -15.61 -26.24 -5.37
N LYS A 395 -16.89 -26.28 -5.75
CA LYS A 395 -17.84 -25.19 -5.57
C LYS A 395 -18.95 -25.63 -4.63
N LYS A 396 -19.53 -24.68 -3.92
CA LYS A 396 -20.74 -24.83 -3.11
C LYS A 396 -21.75 -23.78 -3.56
N ASN A 397 -23.01 -24.18 -3.63
CA ASN A 397 -24.11 -23.28 -3.90
C ASN A 397 -24.26 -22.30 -2.71
N ILE A 398 -24.38 -21.00 -3.01
CA ILE A 398 -24.41 -19.91 -2.03
C ILE A 398 -25.66 -20.00 -1.13
N GLU A 399 -26.83 -20.25 -1.71
CA GLU A 399 -28.09 -20.40 -0.95
C GLU A 399 -28.03 -21.55 0.05
N SER A 400 -27.47 -22.69 -0.35
CA SER A 400 -27.28 -23.82 0.57
C SER A 400 -26.36 -23.47 1.75
N LEU A 401 -25.34 -22.62 1.54
CA LEU A 401 -24.50 -22.13 2.63
C LEU A 401 -25.27 -21.17 3.54
N ILE A 402 -26.07 -20.25 2.97
CA ILE A 402 -26.92 -19.33 3.73
C ILE A 402 -27.87 -20.10 4.64
N ILE A 403 -28.57 -21.11 4.12
CA ILE A 403 -29.49 -21.97 4.90
C ILE A 403 -28.74 -22.62 6.06
N LYS A 404 -27.55 -23.18 5.81
CA LYS A 404 -26.73 -23.82 6.85
C LYS A 404 -26.29 -22.83 7.94
N ILE A 405 -25.91 -21.61 7.55
CA ILE A 405 -25.55 -20.54 8.49
C ILE A 405 -26.76 -20.15 9.36
N LYS A 406 -27.93 -19.90 8.73
CA LYS A 406 -29.17 -19.58 9.44
C LYS A 406 -29.53 -20.65 10.46
N GLN A 407 -29.46 -21.92 10.08
CA GLN A 407 -29.73 -23.04 10.97
C GLN A 407 -28.72 -23.14 12.12
N LYS A 408 -27.42 -23.00 11.83
CA LYS A 408 -26.36 -23.17 12.84
C LYS A 408 -26.40 -22.09 13.93
N PHE A 409 -26.68 -20.85 13.55
CA PHE A 409 -26.68 -19.72 14.50
C PHE A 409 -28.08 -19.25 14.87
N SER A 410 -29.13 -19.98 14.47
CA SER A 410 -30.53 -19.62 14.70
C SER A 410 -30.85 -18.19 14.23
N MET A 411 -30.32 -17.80 13.07
CA MET A 411 -30.42 -16.41 12.57
C MET A 411 -31.79 -16.17 11.92
N ASN A 412 -32.46 -15.11 12.35
CA ASN A 412 -33.68 -14.60 11.75
C ASN A 412 -33.37 -13.27 11.04
N GLY A 413 -33.78 -13.10 9.78
CA GLY A 413 -33.48 -11.88 9.02
C GLY A 413 -32.95 -12.15 7.61
N SER A 414 -32.48 -11.09 6.95
CA SER A 414 -31.78 -11.21 5.67
C SER A 414 -30.30 -11.48 5.88
N ILE A 415 -29.73 -12.34 5.03
CA ILE A 415 -28.30 -12.64 5.00
C ILE A 415 -27.81 -12.45 3.57
N VAL A 416 -26.81 -11.58 3.40
CA VAL A 416 -26.13 -11.38 2.12
C VAL A 416 -24.67 -11.78 2.27
N LEU A 417 -24.21 -12.73 1.43
CA LEU A 417 -22.82 -13.17 1.42
C LEU A 417 -22.00 -12.33 0.41
N THR A 418 -20.96 -11.67 0.91
CA THR A 418 -20.13 -10.73 0.15
C THR A 418 -18.69 -11.24 0.00
N SER A 419 -17.90 -10.59 -0.84
CA SER A 419 -16.46 -10.87 -1.00
C SER A 419 -15.65 -10.49 0.23
N SER A 420 -16.14 -9.57 1.07
CA SER A 420 -15.42 -9.12 2.26
C SER A 420 -16.35 -8.45 3.29
N GLY A 421 -15.92 -8.41 4.55
CA GLY A 421 -16.63 -7.64 5.59
C GLY A 421 -16.74 -6.14 5.26
N ARG A 422 -15.78 -5.59 4.49
CA ARG A 422 -15.84 -4.20 3.99
C ARG A 422 -17.02 -4.01 3.06
N THR A 423 -17.18 -4.92 2.10
CA THR A 423 -18.31 -4.95 1.14
C THR A 423 -19.64 -5.11 1.85
N ALA A 424 -19.70 -5.95 2.90
CA ALA A 424 -20.90 -6.07 3.74
C ALA A 424 -21.26 -4.75 4.42
N PHE A 425 -20.25 -4.03 4.94
CA PHE A 425 -20.48 -2.74 5.57
C PHE A 425 -20.87 -1.64 4.56
N GLU A 426 -20.23 -1.58 3.39
CA GLU A 426 -20.62 -0.63 2.33
C GLU A 426 -22.05 -0.89 1.83
N LEU A 427 -22.45 -2.15 1.70
CA LEU A 427 -23.82 -2.52 1.35
C LEU A 427 -24.82 -2.01 2.39
N ALA A 428 -24.55 -2.22 3.69
CA ALA A 428 -25.38 -1.71 4.77
C ALA A 428 -25.50 -0.17 4.69
N LEU A 429 -24.39 0.54 4.57
CA LEU A 429 -24.36 2.00 4.53
C LEU A 429 -25.06 2.58 3.29
N LYS A 430 -24.93 1.95 2.11
CA LYS A 430 -25.65 2.38 0.90
C LYS A 430 -27.16 2.34 1.09
N VAL A 431 -27.67 1.23 1.62
CA VAL A 431 -29.09 1.07 1.87
C VAL A 431 -29.57 2.05 2.93
N LEU A 432 -28.85 2.17 4.04
CA LEU A 432 -29.17 3.13 5.10
C LEU A 432 -29.17 4.58 4.59
N LYS A 433 -28.18 4.98 3.79
CA LYS A 433 -28.09 6.34 3.24
C LYS A 433 -29.24 6.66 2.28
N LYS A 434 -29.71 5.68 1.50
CA LYS A 434 -30.89 5.84 0.63
C LYS A 434 -32.17 6.05 1.44
N GLN A 435 -32.30 5.39 2.59
CA GLN A 435 -33.48 5.48 3.45
C GLN A 435 -33.51 6.71 4.37
N SER A 436 -32.34 7.25 4.72
CA SER A 436 -32.21 8.42 5.60
C SER A 436 -31.21 9.43 5.01
N PRO A 437 -31.56 10.09 3.89
CA PRO A 437 -30.66 10.98 3.16
C PRO A 437 -30.22 12.21 3.97
N GLU A 438 -30.97 12.60 4.99
CA GLU A 438 -30.66 13.72 5.89
C GLU A 438 -29.55 13.41 6.91
N ARG A 439 -29.27 12.12 7.16
CA ARG A 439 -28.22 11.69 8.09
C ARG A 439 -26.91 11.44 7.35
N ASN A 440 -25.83 12.02 7.84
CA ASN A 440 -24.55 12.07 7.13
C ASN A 440 -23.38 11.45 7.91
N LYS A 441 -23.55 11.13 9.20
CA LYS A 441 -22.44 10.68 10.05
C LYS A 441 -22.52 9.21 10.42
N VAL A 442 -21.38 8.54 10.52
CA VAL A 442 -21.26 7.18 11.06
C VAL A 442 -20.23 7.18 12.17
N ILE A 443 -20.64 6.82 13.39
CA ILE A 443 -19.72 6.70 14.52
C ILE A 443 -19.00 5.35 14.42
N ILE A 444 -17.67 5.37 14.39
CA ILE A 444 -16.82 4.18 14.33
C ILE A 444 -15.70 4.26 15.37
N SER A 445 -15.31 3.13 15.95
CA SER A 445 -14.13 3.10 16.82
C SER A 445 -12.90 3.58 16.05
N THR A 446 -12.12 4.49 16.63
CA THR A 446 -10.83 4.84 16.03
C THR A 446 -9.87 3.65 16.05
N TYR A 447 -10.06 2.68 16.94
CA TYR A 447 -9.15 1.56 17.09
C TYR A 447 -9.69 0.33 16.37
N GLY A 448 -9.39 0.25 15.07
CA GLY A 448 -9.94 -0.80 14.21
C GLY A 448 -9.22 -0.94 12.88
N CYS A 449 -9.69 -1.91 12.09
CA CYS A 449 -9.17 -2.14 10.75
C CYS A 449 -9.51 -0.97 9.83
N ARG A 450 -8.62 -0.58 8.90
CA ARG A 450 -8.96 0.38 7.83
C ARG A 450 -10.24 0.00 7.07
N GLY A 451 -10.56 -1.30 7.02
CA GLY A 451 -11.75 -1.80 6.36
C GLY A 451 -13.10 -1.32 6.91
N ILE A 452 -13.16 -0.66 8.07
CA ILE A 452 -14.39 0.02 8.53
C ILE A 452 -14.43 1.50 8.13
N PHE A 453 -13.28 2.10 7.80
CA PHE A 453 -13.19 3.48 7.33
C PHE A 453 -13.55 3.60 5.83
N ASP A 454 -12.96 2.76 4.99
CA ASP A 454 -13.15 2.85 3.53
C ASP A 454 -14.65 2.79 3.10
N PRO A 455 -15.51 1.93 3.69
CA PRO A 455 -16.94 1.90 3.36
C PRO A 455 -17.70 3.19 3.69
N VAL A 456 -17.36 3.85 4.81
CA VAL A 456 -18.00 5.11 5.23
C VAL A 456 -17.71 6.19 4.19
N ILE A 457 -16.44 6.34 3.81
CA ILE A 457 -16.04 7.34 2.82
C ILE A 457 -16.65 7.05 1.44
N ARG A 458 -16.64 5.80 0.99
CA ARG A 458 -17.16 5.42 -0.34
C ARG A 458 -18.67 5.59 -0.49
N THR A 459 -19.40 5.68 0.62
CA THR A 459 -20.83 5.96 0.62
C THR A 459 -21.15 7.44 0.78
N GLY A 460 -20.13 8.32 0.79
CA GLY A 460 -20.29 9.76 0.96
C GLY A 460 -20.66 10.15 2.40
N LEU A 461 -20.48 9.26 3.36
CA LEU A 461 -20.73 9.50 4.78
C LEU A 461 -19.47 10.03 5.48
N ILE A 462 -19.69 10.71 6.60
CA ILE A 462 -18.65 11.34 7.42
C ILE A 462 -18.36 10.43 8.63
N PRO A 463 -17.12 9.94 8.80
CA PRO A 463 -16.76 9.15 9.97
C PRO A 463 -16.63 10.07 11.20
N VAL A 464 -17.19 9.63 12.32
CA VAL A 464 -16.98 10.24 13.65
C VAL A 464 -16.26 9.22 14.51
N PHE A 465 -15.09 9.56 15.02
CA PHE A 465 -14.27 8.63 15.77
C PHE A 465 -14.63 8.60 17.26
N VAL A 466 -14.78 7.39 17.82
CA VAL A 466 -14.91 7.18 19.26
C VAL A 466 -13.68 6.45 19.80
N ASP A 467 -13.25 6.80 21.02
CA ASP A 467 -12.13 6.12 21.69
C ASP A 467 -12.50 4.68 22.10
N MET A 468 -11.51 3.93 22.55
CA MET A 468 -11.66 2.57 23.05
C MET A 468 -11.48 2.47 24.56
N ASP A 469 -12.05 1.44 25.16
CA ASP A 469 -11.85 1.05 26.56
C ASP A 469 -10.65 0.10 26.74
N GLU A 470 -10.42 -0.36 27.97
CA GLU A 470 -9.38 -1.34 28.29
C GLU A 470 -9.54 -2.69 27.56
N ASN A 471 -10.77 -3.02 27.14
CA ASN A 471 -11.06 -4.23 26.38
C ASN A 471 -10.84 -4.05 24.87
N LEU A 472 -10.35 -2.87 24.45
CA LEU A 472 -10.13 -2.46 23.06
C LEU A 472 -11.43 -2.27 22.26
N ASN A 473 -12.58 -2.32 22.93
CA ASN A 473 -13.89 -2.07 22.34
C ASN A 473 -14.26 -0.60 22.54
N VAL A 474 -15.40 -0.15 22.00
CA VAL A 474 -15.81 1.26 22.09
C VAL A 474 -16.04 1.67 23.55
N ASP A 475 -15.46 2.80 23.97
CA ASP A 475 -15.77 3.40 25.27
C ASP A 475 -17.22 3.93 25.25
N GLN A 476 -18.07 3.33 26.09
CA GLN A 476 -19.49 3.66 26.13
C GLN A 476 -19.78 5.08 26.63
N LYS A 477 -18.94 5.65 27.51
CA LYS A 477 -19.11 7.02 28.02
C LYS A 477 -18.78 8.02 26.91
N ALA A 478 -17.68 7.82 26.20
CA ALA A 478 -17.30 8.62 25.04
C ALA A 478 -18.36 8.52 23.93
N LEU A 479 -18.88 7.31 23.68
CA LEU A 479 -19.95 7.11 22.71
C LEU A 479 -21.22 7.88 23.10
N LYS A 480 -21.64 7.80 24.37
CA LYS A 480 -22.82 8.52 24.87
C LYS A 480 -22.70 10.03 24.63
N GLN A 481 -21.55 10.63 24.92
CA GLN A 481 -21.29 12.05 24.67
C GLN A 481 -21.42 12.42 23.19
N LEU A 482 -20.91 11.57 22.29
CA LEU A 482 -21.04 11.78 20.84
C LEU A 482 -22.50 11.67 20.36
N LEU A 483 -23.25 10.69 20.87
CA LEU A 483 -24.67 10.52 20.55
C LEU A 483 -25.54 11.67 21.09
N GLU A 484 -25.16 12.29 22.22
CA GLU A 484 -25.81 13.48 22.76
C GLU A 484 -25.50 14.73 21.91
N LYS A 485 -24.26 14.88 21.45
CA LYS A 485 -23.78 16.04 20.68
C LYS A 485 -24.27 16.06 19.23
N HIS A 486 -24.45 14.90 18.61
CA HIS A 486 -24.77 14.80 17.19
C HIS A 486 -26.21 14.32 16.94
N ASN A 487 -26.95 15.05 16.11
CA ASN A 487 -28.33 14.73 15.75
C ASN A 487 -28.48 14.08 14.36
N ASP A 488 -27.45 14.16 13.51
CA ASP A 488 -27.41 13.67 12.12
C ASP A 488 -26.63 12.35 11.95
N VAL A 489 -26.47 11.59 13.03
CA VAL A 489 -25.83 10.26 13.03
C VAL A 489 -26.75 9.25 12.37
N LEU A 490 -26.28 8.61 11.30
CA LEU A 490 -26.97 7.53 10.61
C LEU A 490 -26.84 6.21 11.36
N ALA A 491 -25.61 5.86 11.73
CA ALA A 491 -25.30 4.59 12.36
C ALA A 491 -24.10 4.66 13.30
N VAL A 492 -24.02 3.69 14.21
CA VAL A 492 -22.83 3.40 15.02
C VAL A 492 -22.35 1.97 14.76
N LEU A 493 -21.04 1.80 14.56
CA LEU A 493 -20.40 0.49 14.39
C LEU A 493 -19.67 0.06 15.68
N LEU A 494 -20.10 -1.05 16.27
CA LEU A 494 -19.57 -1.58 17.53
C LEU A 494 -18.77 -2.88 17.27
N PRO A 495 -17.43 -2.86 17.35
CA PRO A 495 -16.61 -4.04 17.14
C PRO A 495 -16.48 -4.93 18.38
N HIS A 496 -16.30 -6.22 18.15
CA HIS A 496 -15.81 -7.20 19.14
C HIS A 496 -14.32 -7.50 18.91
N ILE A 497 -13.45 -6.55 19.24
CA ILE A 497 -12.02 -6.60 18.90
C ILE A 497 -11.35 -7.84 19.51
N GLY A 498 -10.57 -8.57 18.72
CA GLY A 498 -9.91 -9.81 19.15
C GLY A 498 -10.86 -10.99 19.45
N GLY A 499 -12.18 -10.80 19.29
CA GLY A 499 -13.21 -11.69 19.80
C GLY A 499 -13.49 -11.50 21.29
N CYS A 500 -13.14 -10.33 21.84
CA CYS A 500 -13.54 -9.84 23.15
C CYS A 500 -14.95 -9.24 23.04
N TRP A 501 -15.87 -9.69 23.88
CA TRP A 501 -17.25 -9.20 23.86
C TRP A 501 -17.33 -7.70 24.19
N ALA A 502 -18.22 -7.01 23.48
CA ALA A 502 -18.56 -5.61 23.70
C ALA A 502 -20.02 -5.57 24.10
N ASP A 503 -20.35 -4.93 25.23
CA ASP A 503 -21.75 -4.76 25.60
C ASP A 503 -22.39 -3.69 24.72
N ILE A 504 -23.43 -4.10 24.02
CA ILE A 504 -24.18 -3.27 23.08
C ILE A 504 -25.57 -2.89 23.61
N GLN A 505 -26.05 -3.46 24.73
CA GLN A 505 -27.44 -3.28 25.14
C GLN A 505 -27.74 -1.82 25.48
N ASP A 506 -26.87 -1.20 26.28
CA ASP A 506 -26.99 0.21 26.63
C ASP A 506 -26.93 1.10 25.38
N VAL A 507 -26.04 0.77 24.44
CA VAL A 507 -25.91 1.50 23.18
C VAL A 507 -27.18 1.37 22.33
N ARG A 508 -27.77 0.17 22.26
CA ARG A 508 -29.02 -0.07 21.53
C ARG A 508 -30.18 0.72 22.13
N CYS A 509 -30.31 0.76 23.46
CA CYS A 509 -31.32 1.57 24.13
C CYS A 509 -31.17 3.05 23.77
N MET A 510 -29.96 3.62 23.89
CA MET A 510 -29.69 5.03 23.55
C MET A 510 -29.90 5.34 22.06
N ALA A 511 -29.47 4.44 21.17
CA ALA A 511 -29.55 4.65 19.73
C ALA A 511 -31.00 4.60 19.23
N LYS A 512 -31.84 3.73 19.82
CA LYS A 512 -33.25 3.57 19.45
C LYS A 512 -34.06 4.85 19.64
N GLU A 513 -33.85 5.57 20.74
CA GLU A 513 -34.55 6.84 21.02
C GLU A 513 -34.26 7.93 19.97
N LYS A 514 -33.07 7.88 19.34
CA LYS A 514 -32.60 8.85 18.34
C LYS A 514 -32.77 8.36 16.89
N GLY A 515 -33.34 7.18 16.69
CA GLY A 515 -33.44 6.54 15.37
C GLY A 515 -32.08 6.26 14.72
N ILE A 516 -31.06 5.97 15.53
CA ILE A 516 -29.70 5.65 15.07
C ILE A 516 -29.58 4.14 14.93
N ILE A 517 -29.03 3.68 13.80
CA ILE A 517 -28.86 2.25 13.54
C ILE A 517 -27.61 1.72 14.25
N VAL A 518 -27.76 0.62 14.98
CA VAL A 518 -26.63 -0.08 15.61
C VAL A 518 -26.17 -1.21 14.70
N ILE A 519 -24.89 -1.17 14.34
CA ILE A 519 -24.23 -2.19 13.51
C ILE A 519 -23.16 -2.90 14.35
N GLU A 520 -23.26 -4.21 14.54
CA GLU A 520 -22.21 -5.01 15.18
C GLU A 520 -21.11 -5.39 14.17
N ASP A 521 -19.83 -5.10 14.47
CA ASP A 521 -18.69 -5.66 13.76
C ASP A 521 -18.23 -6.98 14.40
N VAL A 522 -18.76 -8.06 13.84
CA VAL A 522 -18.51 -9.46 14.23
C VAL A 522 -17.37 -10.07 13.41
N CYS A 523 -16.60 -9.28 12.65
CA CYS A 523 -15.47 -9.77 11.85
C CYS A 523 -14.41 -10.51 12.69
N GLN A 524 -14.34 -10.26 14.00
CA GLN A 524 -13.49 -10.99 14.94
C GLN A 524 -14.29 -11.75 16.02
N GLY A 525 -15.62 -11.69 15.97
CA GLY A 525 -16.52 -12.26 16.97
C GLY A 525 -17.28 -13.51 16.51
N MET A 526 -17.07 -14.03 15.30
CA MET A 526 -17.84 -15.19 14.80
C MET A 526 -17.76 -16.40 15.76
N GLY A 527 -18.92 -16.78 16.30
CA GLY A 527 -19.09 -17.85 17.29
C GLY A 527 -18.95 -17.41 18.76
N LEU A 528 -18.77 -16.12 19.04
CA LEU A 528 -18.88 -15.52 20.37
C LEU A 528 -20.34 -15.57 20.81
N LYS A 529 -20.56 -15.91 22.09
CA LYS A 529 -21.87 -15.92 22.71
C LYS A 529 -21.94 -14.95 23.88
N GLN A 530 -23.12 -14.39 24.12
CA GLN A 530 -23.48 -13.62 25.30
C GLN A 530 -24.83 -14.15 25.79
N HIS A 531 -24.95 -14.49 27.08
CA HIS A 531 -26.20 -15.02 27.66
C HIS A 531 -26.85 -16.16 26.84
N ASN A 532 -26.03 -17.05 26.27
CA ASN A 532 -26.38 -18.14 25.34
C ASN A 532 -26.69 -17.77 23.87
N ASP A 533 -26.88 -16.50 23.56
CA ASP A 533 -27.12 -16.01 22.19
C ASP A 533 -25.81 -15.67 21.48
N TYR A 534 -25.75 -15.85 20.16
CA TYR A 534 -24.60 -15.41 19.36
C TYR A 534 -24.60 -13.88 19.20
N VAL A 535 -23.43 -13.26 19.22
CA VAL A 535 -23.29 -11.84 18.86
C VAL A 535 -23.62 -11.63 17.37
N GLY A 536 -24.08 -10.44 17.01
CA GLY A 536 -24.58 -10.10 15.68
C GLY A 536 -26.01 -10.56 15.39
N MET A 537 -26.74 -11.02 16.41
CA MET A 537 -28.13 -11.50 16.29
C MET A 537 -29.15 -10.55 16.92
N GLN A 538 -28.69 -9.51 17.63
CA GLN A 538 -29.56 -8.64 18.40
C GLN A 538 -29.52 -7.19 17.91
N SER A 539 -28.41 -6.71 17.32
CA SER A 539 -28.36 -5.40 16.64
C SER A 539 -29.27 -5.32 15.42
N ASP A 540 -29.43 -4.11 14.86
CA ASP A 540 -30.22 -3.91 13.64
C ASP A 540 -29.55 -4.58 12.42
N MET A 541 -28.22 -4.50 12.38
CA MET A 541 -27.37 -5.12 11.36
C MET A 541 -26.07 -5.65 11.98
N ALA A 542 -25.47 -6.67 11.38
CA ALA A 542 -24.16 -7.17 11.78
C ALA A 542 -23.30 -7.54 10.56
N ILE A 543 -22.02 -7.20 10.62
CA ILE A 543 -21.04 -7.50 9.58
C ILE A 543 -20.06 -8.58 10.04
N PHE A 544 -19.70 -9.47 9.11
CA PHE A 544 -18.76 -10.56 9.37
C PHE A 544 -17.70 -10.61 8.27
N SER A 545 -16.56 -11.19 8.61
CA SER A 545 -15.45 -11.41 7.69
C SER A 545 -15.02 -12.87 7.74
N PHE A 546 -14.72 -13.40 6.56
CA PHE A 546 -14.19 -14.74 6.35
C PHE A 546 -12.81 -14.71 5.70
N SER A 547 -12.09 -13.60 5.83
CA SER A 547 -10.72 -13.49 5.35
C SER A 547 -9.76 -14.37 6.17
N ILE A 548 -8.50 -14.41 5.75
CA ILE A 548 -7.45 -15.13 6.48
C ILE A 548 -7.32 -14.55 7.90
N GLY A 549 -7.16 -15.45 8.87
CA GLY A 549 -6.97 -15.11 10.29
C GLY A 549 -8.25 -15.06 11.14
N LYS A 550 -9.43 -15.16 10.51
CA LYS A 550 -10.72 -15.26 11.22
C LYS A 550 -10.97 -16.67 11.78
N ASN A 551 -12.06 -16.86 12.53
CA ASN A 551 -12.41 -18.18 13.07
C ASN A 551 -12.89 -19.13 11.97
N LEU A 552 -13.75 -18.63 11.09
CA LEU A 552 -14.05 -19.25 9.81
C LEU A 552 -13.29 -18.47 8.74
N MET A 553 -12.51 -19.15 7.91
CA MET A 553 -11.73 -18.47 6.89
C MET A 553 -11.78 -19.16 5.53
N ALA A 554 -12.04 -18.39 4.49
CA ALA A 554 -11.83 -18.78 3.11
C ALA A 554 -10.68 -17.95 2.53
N THR A 555 -10.56 -17.91 1.21
CA THR A 555 -9.55 -17.07 0.55
C THR A 555 -9.96 -15.60 0.61
N ALA A 556 -11.27 -15.33 0.46
CA ALA A 556 -11.94 -14.10 0.86
C ALA A 556 -13.39 -14.43 1.29
N GLY A 557 -14.10 -13.42 1.80
CA GLY A 557 -15.51 -13.52 2.12
C GLY A 557 -15.95 -12.56 3.23
N GLY A 558 -17.23 -12.25 3.23
CA GLY A 558 -17.93 -11.52 4.27
C GLY A 558 -19.41 -11.88 4.29
N MET A 559 -20.12 -11.35 5.28
CA MET A 559 -21.55 -11.50 5.42
C MET A 559 -22.13 -10.25 6.03
N LEU A 560 -23.27 -9.80 5.51
CA LEU A 560 -24.16 -8.86 6.16
C LEU A 560 -25.37 -9.63 6.68
N HIS A 561 -25.67 -9.48 7.96
CA HIS A 561 -26.91 -9.91 8.57
C HIS A 561 -27.75 -8.68 8.90
N SER A 562 -29.05 -8.71 8.66
CA SER A 562 -29.93 -7.62 9.05
C SER A 562 -31.33 -8.06 9.43
N HIS A 563 -31.85 -7.43 10.48
CA HIS A 563 -33.22 -7.58 10.95
C HIS A 563 -34.18 -6.56 10.32
N ILE A 564 -33.63 -5.49 9.74
CA ILE A 564 -34.37 -4.37 9.11
C ILE A 564 -34.09 -4.31 7.60
N LEU A 565 -34.86 -3.51 6.86
CA LEU A 565 -34.60 -3.18 5.45
C LEU A 565 -34.27 -4.39 4.56
N LYS A 566 -34.99 -5.50 4.78
CA LYS A 566 -34.64 -6.81 4.19
C LYS A 566 -34.78 -6.80 2.68
N GLU A 567 -35.82 -6.16 2.17
CA GLU A 567 -36.13 -6.09 0.75
C GLU A 567 -35.15 -5.16 0.02
N GLU A 568 -34.86 -4.02 0.62
CA GLU A 568 -33.91 -3.02 0.13
C GLU A 568 -32.49 -3.57 0.07
N LEU A 569 -32.08 -4.33 1.10
CA LEU A 569 -30.80 -5.03 1.12
C LEU A 569 -30.70 -6.08 0.02
N ASN A 570 -31.76 -6.87 -0.18
CA ASN A 570 -31.78 -7.87 -1.24
C ASN A 570 -31.74 -7.22 -2.63
N ALA A 571 -32.45 -6.10 -2.82
CA ALA A 571 -32.44 -5.33 -4.06
C ALA A 571 -31.05 -4.75 -4.35
N GLU A 572 -30.40 -4.12 -3.36
CA GLU A 572 -29.04 -3.59 -3.53
C GLU A 572 -27.99 -4.69 -3.70
N ALA A 573 -28.19 -5.86 -3.10
CA ALA A 573 -27.29 -7.01 -3.24
C ALA A 573 -27.24 -7.57 -4.67
N VAL A 574 -28.26 -7.33 -5.51
CA VAL A 574 -28.23 -7.70 -6.94
C VAL A 574 -27.11 -6.95 -7.68
N CYS A 575 -26.73 -5.76 -7.21
CA CYS A 575 -25.66 -4.96 -7.80
C CYS A 575 -24.24 -5.46 -7.41
N LEU A 576 -24.13 -6.48 -6.56
CA LEU A 576 -22.83 -7.07 -6.23
C LEU A 576 -22.23 -7.76 -7.45
N GLY A 577 -21.01 -7.38 -7.80
CA GLY A 577 -20.26 -8.04 -8.87
C GLY A 577 -19.88 -9.47 -8.52
N ARG A 578 -19.26 -10.18 -9.48
CA ARG A 578 -18.73 -11.53 -9.28
C ARG A 578 -17.21 -11.49 -9.39
N GLU A 579 -16.54 -12.08 -8.40
CA GLU A 579 -15.09 -12.25 -8.48
C GLU A 579 -14.71 -13.24 -9.59
N ASP A 580 -13.64 -12.91 -10.31
CA ASP A 580 -13.18 -13.69 -11.45
C ASP A 580 -12.55 -15.02 -10.97
N PRO A 581 -12.98 -16.20 -11.49
CA PRO A 581 -12.49 -17.50 -11.02
C PRO A 581 -10.97 -17.68 -11.03
N PRO A 582 -10.20 -17.14 -12.01
CA PRO A 582 -8.74 -17.20 -11.98
C PRO A 582 -8.14 -16.51 -10.75
N ILE A 583 -8.67 -15.35 -10.35
CA ILE A 583 -8.23 -14.58 -9.19
C ILE A 583 -8.44 -15.40 -7.91
N VAL A 584 -9.61 -16.01 -7.77
CA VAL A 584 -9.97 -16.82 -6.60
C VAL A 584 -9.08 -18.07 -6.51
N LYS A 585 -8.84 -18.75 -7.64
CA LYS A 585 -7.91 -19.90 -7.70
C LYS A 585 -6.47 -19.50 -7.38
N GLN A 586 -6.02 -18.35 -7.87
CA GLN A 586 -4.70 -17.82 -7.58
C GLN A 586 -4.56 -17.47 -6.09
N ARG A 587 -5.57 -16.82 -5.51
CA ARG A 587 -5.65 -16.51 -4.07
C ARG A 587 -5.52 -17.79 -3.24
N PHE A 588 -6.28 -18.83 -3.57
CA PHE A 588 -6.17 -20.13 -2.91
C PHE A 588 -4.77 -20.72 -3.02
N ARG A 589 -4.21 -20.78 -4.24
CA ARG A 589 -2.88 -21.34 -4.49
C ARG A 589 -1.82 -20.61 -3.66
N ASN A 590 -1.87 -19.29 -3.60
CA ASN A 590 -0.89 -18.50 -2.87
C ASN A 590 -0.95 -18.77 -1.37
N ILE A 591 -2.14 -18.81 -0.78
CA ILE A 591 -2.35 -19.20 0.61
C ILE A 591 -1.81 -20.63 0.84
N PHE A 592 -2.15 -21.56 -0.05
CA PHE A 592 -1.68 -22.94 0.05
C PHE A 592 -0.14 -23.03 0.04
N TRP A 593 0.51 -22.44 -0.96
CA TRP A 593 1.97 -22.49 -1.10
C TRP A 593 2.68 -21.85 0.11
N GLN A 594 2.24 -20.65 0.53
CA GLN A 594 2.82 -19.92 1.64
C GLN A 594 2.83 -20.74 2.94
N TYR A 595 1.70 -21.35 3.30
CA TYR A 595 1.54 -21.97 4.61
C TYR A 595 1.86 -23.46 4.66
N PHE A 596 1.92 -24.14 3.52
CA PHE A 596 2.10 -25.58 3.45
C PHE A 596 3.39 -26.03 2.74
N CYS A 597 3.96 -25.22 1.84
CA CYS A 597 5.06 -25.66 0.97
C CYS A 597 6.32 -24.77 0.99
N LYS A 598 6.48 -23.88 1.98
CA LYS A 598 7.46 -22.77 1.95
C LYS A 598 7.31 -21.93 0.68
N GLY A 599 6.12 -21.34 0.50
CA GLY A 599 5.95 -20.24 -0.45
C GLY A 599 6.78 -19.02 -0.02
N PRO A 600 7.10 -18.12 -0.95
CA PRO A 600 7.93 -16.97 -0.65
C PRO A 600 7.34 -16.08 0.46
N ALA A 601 8.20 -15.42 1.25
CA ALA A 601 7.76 -14.50 2.29
C ALA A 601 7.07 -13.26 1.67
N GLY A 602 6.03 -12.72 2.34
CA GLY A 602 5.41 -11.44 1.97
C GLY A 602 4.09 -11.48 1.17
N TYR A 603 3.61 -12.64 0.73
CA TYR A 603 2.46 -12.69 -0.19
C TYR A 603 1.08 -12.28 0.37
N LEU A 604 0.87 -12.30 1.70
CA LEU A 604 -0.41 -11.84 2.28
C LEU A 604 -0.63 -10.34 2.12
N GLN A 605 0.45 -9.56 2.02
CA GLN A 605 0.39 -8.12 1.77
C GLN A 605 -0.11 -7.80 0.36
N ALA A 606 0.06 -8.71 -0.60
CA ALA A 606 -0.43 -8.53 -1.98
C ALA A 606 -1.97 -8.71 -2.09
N PHE A 607 -2.65 -9.23 -1.07
CA PHE A 607 -4.08 -9.51 -1.09
C PHE A 607 -4.96 -8.46 -0.39
N SER A 608 -4.40 -7.31 0.03
CA SER A 608 -5.15 -6.30 0.79
C SER A 608 -5.74 -5.14 -0.02
N ASN A 609 -5.37 -4.93 -1.29
CA ASN A 609 -5.52 -3.58 -1.89
C ASN A 609 -6.60 -3.40 -2.96
N ALA A 610 -7.14 -4.46 -3.57
CA ALA A 610 -8.33 -4.33 -4.43
C ALA A 610 -9.59 -4.37 -3.54
N TYR A 611 -10.13 -3.19 -3.19
CA TYR A 611 -11.42 -3.12 -2.53
C TYR A 611 -12.55 -3.22 -3.55
N GLU A 612 -12.91 -4.45 -3.91
CA GLU A 612 -13.97 -4.74 -4.89
C GLU A 612 -15.32 -5.00 -4.22
N TYR A 613 -16.37 -4.42 -4.81
CA TYR A 613 -17.74 -4.52 -4.34
C TYR A 613 -18.46 -5.75 -4.94
N ASN A 614 -18.03 -6.95 -4.51
CA ASN A 614 -18.45 -8.24 -5.07
C ASN A 614 -19.21 -9.14 -4.07
N GLY A 615 -19.96 -10.10 -4.60
CA GLY A 615 -20.57 -11.20 -3.85
C GLY A 615 -19.56 -12.31 -3.51
N LEU A 616 -19.92 -13.20 -2.58
CA LEU A 616 -19.06 -14.33 -2.21
C LEU A 616 -18.89 -15.32 -3.37
N HIS A 617 -17.65 -15.73 -3.67
CA HIS A 617 -17.40 -16.74 -4.70
C HIS A 617 -17.71 -18.16 -4.22
N SER A 618 -18.26 -18.99 -5.11
CA SER A 618 -18.71 -20.37 -4.84
C SER A 618 -17.63 -21.33 -4.29
N MET A 619 -16.35 -21.07 -4.58
CA MET A 619 -15.24 -21.83 -4.01
C MET A 619 -14.97 -21.45 -2.54
N ASP A 620 -15.05 -20.16 -2.20
CA ASP A 620 -14.93 -19.70 -0.82
C ASP A 620 -16.11 -20.21 0.02
N ALA A 621 -17.30 -20.23 -0.57
CA ALA A 621 -18.48 -20.84 0.05
C ALA A 621 -18.25 -22.33 0.38
N PHE A 622 -17.56 -23.07 -0.48
CA PHE A 622 -17.19 -24.46 -0.19
C PHE A 622 -16.24 -24.58 1.01
N LEU A 623 -15.24 -23.70 1.09
CA LEU A 623 -14.30 -23.69 2.22
C LEU A 623 -15.01 -23.38 3.54
N LEU A 624 -15.97 -22.46 3.53
CA LEU A 624 -16.76 -22.10 4.71
C LEU A 624 -17.71 -23.23 5.14
N ASP A 625 -18.41 -23.84 4.18
CA ASP A 625 -19.33 -24.98 4.42
C ASP A 625 -18.66 -26.08 5.26
N LYS A 626 -17.39 -26.38 4.98
CA LYS A 626 -16.62 -27.42 5.69
C LYS A 626 -16.09 -27.00 7.06
N GLN A 627 -15.93 -25.71 7.30
CA GLN A 627 -15.44 -25.21 8.59
C GLN A 627 -16.56 -24.93 9.59
N LEU A 628 -17.78 -24.65 9.12
CA LEU A 628 -18.94 -24.40 9.99
C LEU A 628 -19.17 -25.54 11.00
N ASP A 629 -18.99 -26.79 10.59
CA ASP A 629 -19.20 -27.96 11.46
C ASP A 629 -18.13 -28.09 12.56
N ARG A 630 -17.03 -27.34 12.46
CA ARG A 630 -15.88 -27.38 13.36
C ARG A 630 -15.64 -26.08 14.10
N LEU A 631 -16.55 -25.11 13.98
CA LEU A 631 -16.38 -23.77 14.57
C LEU A 631 -16.16 -23.84 16.09
N GLU A 632 -16.95 -24.64 16.79
CA GLU A 632 -16.86 -24.79 18.24
C GLU A 632 -15.49 -25.38 18.64
N ASP A 633 -15.01 -26.41 17.95
CA ASP A 633 -13.66 -26.98 18.19
C ASP A 633 -12.55 -25.96 17.90
N ILE A 634 -12.67 -25.15 16.84
CA ILE A 634 -11.74 -24.06 16.51
C ILE A 634 -11.65 -23.06 17.67
N ILE A 635 -12.80 -22.62 18.19
CA ILE A 635 -12.89 -21.65 19.28
C ILE A 635 -12.32 -22.24 20.57
N GLN A 636 -12.69 -23.48 20.92
CA GLN A 636 -12.20 -24.13 22.13
C GLN A 636 -10.68 -24.31 22.12
N ARG A 637 -10.09 -24.64 20.96
CA ARG A 637 -8.63 -24.71 20.80
C ARG A 637 -7.96 -23.35 21.00
N ARG A 638 -8.54 -22.28 20.45
CA ARG A 638 -8.04 -20.91 20.65
C ARG A 638 -8.11 -20.50 22.11
N LYS A 639 -9.28 -20.66 22.78
CA LYS A 639 -9.46 -20.43 24.22
C LYS A 639 -8.41 -21.19 25.05
N LYS A 640 -8.21 -22.48 24.78
CA LYS A 640 -7.20 -23.30 25.48
C LYS A 640 -5.76 -22.84 25.25
N ASN A 641 -5.41 -22.44 24.03
CA ASN A 641 -4.07 -21.92 23.72
C ASN A 641 -3.84 -20.59 24.42
N ALA A 642 -4.83 -19.68 24.34
CA ALA A 642 -4.81 -18.38 24.97
C ALA A 642 -4.62 -18.48 26.49
N GLN A 643 -5.39 -19.35 27.16
CA GLN A 643 -5.29 -19.52 28.61
C GLN A 643 -3.87 -19.93 29.05
N ARG A 644 -3.24 -20.85 28.33
CA ARG A 644 -1.87 -21.29 28.65
C ARG A 644 -0.84 -20.20 28.44
N ILE A 645 -1.05 -19.32 27.45
CA ILE A 645 -0.19 -18.17 27.18
C ILE A 645 -0.43 -17.08 28.23
N LYS A 646 -1.68 -16.77 28.59
CA LYS A 646 -2.05 -15.84 29.69
C LYS A 646 -1.37 -16.24 31.00
N THR A 647 -1.42 -17.52 31.38
CA THR A 647 -0.72 -18.03 32.57
C THR A 647 0.81 -17.84 32.48
N ALA A 648 1.39 -18.01 31.28
CA ALA A 648 2.83 -17.78 31.10
C ALA A 648 3.20 -16.30 31.21
N LEU A 649 2.39 -15.40 30.65
CA LEU A 649 2.56 -13.95 30.74
C LEU A 649 2.49 -13.47 32.19
N LYS A 650 1.49 -13.93 32.96
CA LYS A 650 1.36 -13.60 34.39
C LYS A 650 2.60 -13.98 35.21
N ASN A 651 3.28 -15.05 34.81
CA ASN A 651 4.48 -15.55 35.50
C ASN A 651 5.80 -15.05 34.89
N SER A 652 5.76 -14.18 33.88
CA SER A 652 6.97 -13.66 33.21
C SER A 652 7.63 -12.49 33.94
N GLY A 653 6.92 -11.86 34.87
CA GLY A 653 7.36 -10.61 35.51
C GLY A 653 7.13 -9.34 34.67
N LEU A 654 6.66 -9.48 33.42
CA LEU A 654 6.26 -8.35 32.58
C LEU A 654 4.90 -7.79 33.06
N LYS A 655 4.81 -6.46 33.15
CA LYS A 655 3.55 -5.79 33.45
C LYS A 655 2.67 -5.74 32.21
N THR A 656 1.80 -6.75 32.11
CA THR A 656 0.94 -6.98 30.95
C THR A 656 -0.52 -7.06 31.36
N PHE A 657 -1.38 -6.59 30.47
CA PHE A 657 -2.82 -6.73 30.55
C PHE A 657 -3.31 -7.43 29.28
N VAL A 658 -4.32 -8.29 29.44
CA VAL A 658 -5.03 -8.94 28.32
C VAL A 658 -6.49 -8.61 28.53
N PRO A 659 -7.20 -8.06 27.52
CA PRO A 659 -8.64 -7.84 27.59
C PRO A 659 -9.38 -9.02 28.22
N ASP A 660 -10.20 -8.73 29.23
CA ASP A 660 -10.82 -9.71 30.11
C ASP A 660 -12.30 -9.38 30.32
N ALA A 661 -13.02 -9.20 29.21
CA ALA A 661 -14.48 -9.14 29.22
C ALA A 661 -15.08 -10.47 29.71
N THR A 662 -16.37 -10.44 30.07
CA THR A 662 -17.13 -11.61 30.54
C THR A 662 -17.02 -12.81 29.59
N GLU A 663 -16.98 -12.56 28.27
CA GLU A 663 -16.76 -13.57 27.24
C GLU A 663 -15.69 -13.16 26.22
N HIS A 664 -14.78 -14.09 25.90
CA HIS A 664 -13.70 -13.86 24.94
C HIS A 664 -13.35 -15.14 24.15
N ILE A 665 -13.44 -15.13 22.81
CA ILE A 665 -13.16 -16.31 21.96
C ILE A 665 -11.73 -16.38 21.39
N TYR A 666 -10.93 -15.33 21.58
CA TYR A 666 -9.49 -15.30 21.25
C TYR A 666 -9.22 -15.59 19.77
N THR A 667 -10.00 -14.93 18.91
CA THR A 667 -9.65 -14.82 17.48
C THR A 667 -8.28 -14.17 17.34
N LYS A 668 -7.98 -13.19 18.20
CA LYS A 668 -6.63 -12.71 18.48
C LYS A 668 -6.39 -12.71 20.00
N LEU A 669 -5.14 -12.89 20.41
CA LEU A 669 -4.71 -12.71 21.80
C LEU A 669 -3.85 -11.45 21.85
N SER A 670 -4.50 -10.32 22.11
CA SER A 670 -3.85 -9.02 22.24
C SER A 670 -3.28 -8.87 23.64
N VAL A 671 -1.99 -8.53 23.72
CA VAL A 671 -1.28 -8.31 24.98
C VAL A 671 -0.87 -6.85 25.03
N ILE A 672 -1.40 -6.14 26.03
CA ILE A 672 -1.15 -4.72 26.30
C ILE A 672 -0.05 -4.62 27.37
N PHE A 673 0.83 -3.65 27.24
CA PHE A 673 1.94 -3.41 28.17
C PHE A 673 1.83 -2.02 28.80
N GLU A 674 2.21 -1.89 30.06
CA GLU A 674 2.26 -0.57 30.73
C GLU A 674 3.26 0.37 30.06
N ASN A 675 4.32 -0.18 29.44
CA ASN A 675 5.38 0.58 28.80
C ASN A 675 5.81 -0.07 27.48
N ASN A 676 6.31 0.78 26.57
CA ASN A 676 6.72 0.36 25.23
C ASN A 676 7.95 -0.56 25.24
N ARG A 677 8.84 -0.39 26.22
CA ARG A 677 10.08 -1.15 26.33
C ARG A 677 9.82 -2.63 26.55
N ASP A 678 8.92 -2.98 27.47
CA ASP A 678 8.55 -4.38 27.74
C ASP A 678 7.80 -5.00 26.55
N CYS A 679 6.97 -4.19 25.88
CA CYS A 679 6.28 -4.57 24.65
C CYS A 679 7.29 -4.97 23.56
N GLN A 680 8.25 -4.10 23.26
CA GLN A 680 9.32 -4.36 22.29
C GLN A 680 10.19 -5.55 22.70
N LEU A 681 10.58 -5.61 23.98
CA LEU A 681 11.39 -6.70 24.52
C LEU A 681 10.75 -8.07 24.25
N LEU A 682 9.47 -8.25 24.60
CA LEU A 682 8.80 -9.53 24.37
C LEU A 682 8.58 -9.80 22.87
N CYS A 683 8.17 -8.78 22.11
CA CYS A 683 7.94 -8.90 20.67
C CYS A 683 9.21 -9.36 19.94
N GLU A 684 10.34 -8.69 20.18
CA GLU A 684 11.64 -9.04 19.60
C GLU A 684 12.12 -10.41 20.06
N THR A 685 11.97 -10.73 21.35
CA THR A 685 12.38 -12.04 21.89
C THR A 685 11.61 -13.20 21.25
N LEU A 686 10.30 -13.02 21.01
CA LEU A 686 9.47 -13.97 20.27
C LEU A 686 9.95 -14.08 18.81
N ASN A 687 10.15 -12.94 18.13
CA ASN A 687 10.58 -12.91 16.73
C ASN A 687 11.96 -13.54 16.50
N GLN A 688 12.96 -13.22 17.34
CA GLN A 688 14.30 -13.84 17.34
C GLN A 688 14.21 -15.36 17.62
N SER A 689 13.25 -15.76 18.45
CA SER A 689 12.93 -17.17 18.68
C SER A 689 12.14 -17.81 17.54
N ASN A 690 12.00 -17.17 16.38
CA ASN A 690 11.21 -17.61 15.24
C ASN A 690 9.73 -17.86 15.59
N ILE A 691 9.13 -16.97 16.39
CA ILE A 691 7.69 -16.92 16.67
C ILE A 691 7.20 -15.58 16.16
N GLU A 692 6.39 -15.62 15.11
CA GLU A 692 5.81 -14.41 14.52
C GLU A 692 4.70 -13.85 15.40
N THR A 693 4.78 -12.55 15.62
CA THR A 693 3.75 -11.72 16.23
C THR A 693 3.00 -10.95 15.15
N GLU A 694 1.84 -10.40 15.49
CA GLU A 694 1.10 -9.49 14.61
C GLU A 694 0.85 -8.19 15.38
N ASP A 695 1.22 -7.07 14.78
CA ASP A 695 0.91 -5.76 15.33
C ASP A 695 -0.62 -5.54 15.38
N MET A 696 -1.05 -4.65 16.25
CA MET A 696 -2.44 -4.19 16.27
C MET A 696 -2.62 -2.96 15.38
N TYR A 697 -3.79 -2.32 15.49
CA TYR A 697 -4.18 -1.24 14.61
C TYR A 697 -3.50 0.08 14.99
N THR A 698 -2.96 0.79 14.01
CA THR A 698 -2.78 2.25 14.14
C THR A 698 -4.17 2.90 14.21
N PRO A 699 -4.48 3.71 15.23
CA PRO A 699 -5.76 4.41 15.33
C PRO A 699 -6.07 5.16 14.04
N LEU A 700 -7.30 5.02 13.55
CA LEU A 700 -7.74 5.60 12.29
C LEU A 700 -7.53 7.12 12.24
N HIS A 701 -7.81 7.84 13.34
CA HIS A 701 -7.60 9.29 13.43
C HIS A 701 -6.13 9.75 13.34
N LEU A 702 -5.16 8.84 13.56
CA LEU A 702 -3.72 9.14 13.45
C LEU A 702 -3.14 8.82 12.08
N ARG A 703 -3.95 8.28 11.16
CA ARG A 703 -3.49 7.94 9.81
C ARG A 703 -3.66 9.15 8.91
N ASP A 704 -2.76 9.30 7.93
CA ASP A 704 -2.83 10.37 6.93
C ASP A 704 -4.18 10.43 6.20
N ILE A 705 -4.87 9.29 6.07
CA ILE A 705 -6.22 9.22 5.45
C ILE A 705 -7.33 9.91 6.25
N ALA A 706 -7.09 10.28 7.50
CA ALA A 706 -8.07 10.87 8.40
C ALA A 706 -7.91 12.38 8.61
N THR A 707 -6.87 13.02 8.04
CA THR A 707 -6.59 14.46 8.22
C THR A 707 -7.68 15.38 7.68
N GLU A 708 -8.51 14.89 6.75
CA GLU A 708 -9.64 15.62 6.16
C GLU A 708 -10.97 15.45 6.92
N PHE A 709 -11.03 14.58 7.94
CA PHE A 709 -12.26 14.22 8.64
C PHE A 709 -12.22 14.62 10.11
N VAL A 710 -13.34 15.13 10.62
CA VAL A 710 -13.47 15.72 11.96
C VAL A 710 -13.11 14.71 13.06
N VAL A 711 -12.07 15.01 13.84
CA VAL A 711 -11.76 14.33 15.11
C VAL A 711 -12.48 15.08 16.24
N GLU A 712 -13.67 14.62 16.61
CA GLU A 712 -14.31 15.05 17.85
C GLU A 712 -14.24 13.92 18.88
N GLY A 713 -13.58 14.20 20.01
CA GLY A 713 -13.27 13.24 21.08
C GLY A 713 -11.76 13.11 21.27
N GLU A 714 -11.28 13.29 22.50
CA GLU A 714 -9.86 13.06 22.81
C GLU A 714 -9.62 11.55 22.88
N CYS A 715 -9.25 10.90 21.76
CA CYS A 715 -8.97 9.45 21.68
C CYS A 715 -7.67 9.05 22.42
N ARG A 716 -7.52 9.51 23.66
CA ARG A 716 -6.31 9.42 24.49
C ARG A 716 -5.94 7.99 24.79
N TYR A 717 -6.93 7.13 25.04
CA TYR A 717 -6.66 5.73 25.39
C TYR A 717 -6.11 4.97 24.17
N ALA A 718 -6.72 5.13 22.99
CA ALA A 718 -6.18 4.61 21.75
C ALA A 718 -4.77 5.13 21.45
N GLN A 719 -4.53 6.44 21.58
CA GLN A 719 -3.21 7.07 21.34
C GLN A 719 -2.12 6.56 22.28
N ARG A 720 -2.45 6.33 23.55
CA ARG A 720 -1.49 5.79 24.54
C ARG A 720 -1.21 4.31 24.32
N THR A 721 -2.22 3.54 23.94
CA THR A 721 -2.18 2.08 23.95
C THR A 721 -1.64 1.48 22.66
N TYR A 722 -1.89 2.08 21.48
CA TYR A 722 -1.62 1.42 20.20
C TYR A 722 -0.15 1.07 19.92
N LYS A 723 0.81 1.75 20.58
CA LYS A 723 2.24 1.43 20.48
C LYS A 723 2.68 0.32 21.43
N ASN A 724 1.87 0.01 22.44
CA ASN A 724 2.22 -0.87 23.57
C ASN A 724 1.41 -2.17 23.52
N ILE A 725 1.11 -2.67 22.32
CA ILE A 725 0.22 -3.81 22.13
C ILE A 725 0.58 -4.60 20.87
N PHE A 726 0.59 -5.92 20.99
CA PHE A 726 0.69 -6.83 19.85
C PHE A 726 -0.05 -8.14 20.13
N ASN A 727 -0.22 -8.98 19.10
CA ASN A 727 -0.87 -10.26 19.21
C ASN A 727 0.12 -11.43 19.24
N ILE A 728 -0.15 -12.39 20.13
CA ILE A 728 0.57 -13.67 20.20
C ILE A 728 -0.25 -14.75 19.47
N PRO A 729 0.37 -15.66 18.70
CA PRO A 729 -0.36 -16.70 17.99
C PRO A 729 -1.14 -17.62 18.94
N VAL A 730 -2.45 -17.72 18.73
CA VAL A 730 -3.37 -18.65 19.43
C VAL A 730 -4.11 -19.60 18.50
N ARG A 731 -3.73 -19.64 17.22
CA ARG A 731 -4.39 -20.43 16.17
C ARG A 731 -4.61 -21.91 16.55
N PRO A 732 -5.74 -22.52 16.12
CA PRO A 732 -6.15 -23.87 16.55
C PRO A 732 -5.21 -25.02 16.13
N ASN A 733 -4.38 -24.83 15.09
CA ASN A 733 -3.36 -25.80 14.63
C ASN A 733 -1.96 -25.58 15.24
N LEU A 734 -1.83 -24.89 16.38
CA LEU A 734 -0.59 -24.92 17.14
C LEU A 734 -0.33 -26.32 17.69
N THR A 735 0.81 -26.91 17.32
CA THR A 735 1.22 -28.19 17.89
C THR A 735 1.61 -28.03 19.36
N LYS A 736 1.54 -29.12 20.14
CA LYS A 736 2.01 -29.14 21.54
C LYS A 736 3.45 -28.62 21.68
N LYS A 737 4.33 -28.93 20.71
CA LYS A 737 5.73 -28.47 20.68
C LYS A 737 5.84 -26.96 20.43
N GLN A 738 5.05 -26.43 19.48
CA GLN A 738 5.02 -25.00 19.18
C GLN A 738 4.51 -24.19 20.37
N LEU A 739 3.41 -24.63 21.00
CA LEU A 739 2.87 -23.96 22.18
C LEU A 739 3.83 -24.02 23.38
N LYS A 740 4.49 -25.16 23.62
CA LYS A 740 5.56 -25.26 24.64
C LYS A 740 6.72 -24.29 24.34
N LYS A 741 7.11 -24.12 23.08
CA LYS A 741 8.15 -23.16 22.67
C LYS A 741 7.72 -21.72 22.99
N ILE A 742 6.50 -21.32 22.61
CA ILE A 742 5.95 -19.98 22.94
C ILE A 742 6.00 -19.73 24.45
N ILE A 743 5.46 -20.65 25.25
CA ILE A 743 5.44 -20.54 26.72
C ILE A 743 6.86 -20.46 27.29
N LYS A 744 7.80 -21.27 26.80
CA LYS A 744 9.19 -21.25 27.26
C LYS A 744 9.85 -19.91 26.98
N VAL A 745 9.64 -19.34 25.80
CA VAL A 745 10.20 -18.04 25.42
C VAL A 745 9.64 -16.94 26.31
N ILE A 746 8.32 -16.90 26.52
CA ILE A 746 7.66 -15.93 27.42
C ILE A 746 8.21 -16.01 28.85
N LYS A 747 8.34 -17.22 29.41
CA LYS A 747 8.85 -17.42 30.78
C LYS A 747 10.33 -17.07 30.94
N ASN A 748 11.11 -17.14 29.87
CA ASN A 748 12.55 -16.90 29.90
C ASN A 748 12.92 -15.44 29.60
N VAL A 749 11.94 -14.58 29.32
CA VAL A 749 12.20 -13.14 29.15
C VAL A 749 12.69 -12.59 30.49
N LYS A 750 13.95 -12.17 30.54
CA LYS A 750 14.53 -11.52 31.70
C LYS A 750 14.31 -10.02 31.57
N THR A 751 13.44 -9.47 32.41
CA THR A 751 13.41 -8.02 32.63
C THR A 751 14.77 -7.61 33.20
N ARG A 752 15.52 -6.72 32.54
CA ARG A 752 16.68 -6.08 33.19
C ARG A 752 16.11 -5.28 34.37
N ARG A 753 16.37 -5.72 35.60
CA ARG A 753 16.04 -4.93 36.80
C ARG A 753 16.73 -3.58 36.64
N HIS A 754 15.95 -2.51 36.82
CA HIS A 754 16.48 -1.16 36.94
C HIS A 754 17.39 -1.06 38.17
#